data_AF-A0A4Y8LIN4-F1
#
_entry.id   AF-A0A4Y8LIN4-F1
#
_cell.length_a   1.000
_cell.length_b   1.000
_cell.length_c   1.000
_cell.angle_alpha   90.00
_cell.angle_beta   90.00
_cell.angle_gamma   90.00
#
_symmetry.space_group_name_H-M   'P 1'
#
loop_
_entity.id
_entity.type
_entity.pdbx_description
1 polymer ?
#
loop_
_entity_poly.entity_id
_entity_poly.type
_entity_poly.pdbx_seq_one_letter_code
_entity_poly.pdbx_strand_id
1 'polypeptide(L)'
;MPTNNFKVGEMMPKRTRNSKTWMNFDGSYTTEIFQSSVHYEDEQGNLHNINTDLYDEADFDIIEEPVTRESKEDFKRAKEVAKAAKQKKVMNRDQYGFRGLNVPFDVKIPRNFKKGYSIGKGQDKLTFIPVGASPSKGELHSTDRSTITYQDVWNDADVELKVIPDGLKETIILKTDRAPSSFSFEVKGKEFTEDLRAGQLKLAPAWLLDAAGTERDVEQAIVQENNKTYVQLTADVTGLVYPIEIDPTVTINDQNLMKDAYIFEGSASNYGSNVSVIIGSNSTATRYYTYIQCDLSFIPNDAKILNAELQLTAYNWGNKAVNSWAEIVLDEWQEATISQPNKPSVNDTRYGQYSLSGLGVKSWNITEIVDQWANEETPNYGVRLNSDNVDAYFQFRSKESSYTSARPKLVVNYNTLPTSPILLNPNGGETWNSLHTIAWKESEDNTETTITEYVKTGGLPFATWMSATTGNSGQVMEVTENQYISEIGMYLRCINPDSYPYNFTMRLVGVNETTKLPDGVIYHTETVQALNNAEIYYRIGIPSRLVKLPIGTKVAIEINDPEGKMQHNYGNAEYQKGWYYYGTTVSPNNPGNDYLAYIKYEIWDSASIQYNLQLSIDNGGNYTNLIGLTSPGATSYDYDFINEPETSTAKLRIRAYDGYDYSEWDESDGVFTIQHNQAPAAPINLSPAGGQSRDRAQTIRLSWQHNDPDSGDPQSKYDLQWRLRGSFTWNEVSQVTVNQYHDISGLPYGEIEWRIRTYDQAELSSPYSDIQVFFAGNKPAMPTITNYSQGSTIAVANPTIQWSSSGQTGYRLQVKDEADSIVWTDERTSMNKAVTANAGLENEENYSIELSIKNSDGLWSDPHVINVLVSYTPPAVPTLSISGNGYAATIQLQITNPDPVGTEPYVTHHNVFRRKSGEASWTRIANAVPLNGSFTDYTPGHDQTYQYYVKAYGNNETYCNSGTVSESINLQSIWLMDPDDTGSLYHFEYFEPGRSAERMLSGQVTAFEGRAHPMAEFSPRQQSKVIVVLQIERESDDLEALHNLLSRQTTLLYRDARGRRMFGVIFMLPETETDWGYNVPIEFIQVDYEEDI
;
A
#
# COMPACT_ATOMS: atom_id res chain seq x y z
N MET A 1 -31.28 -23.63 -11.34
CA MET A 1 -30.66 -24.33 -10.20
C MET A 1 -31.72 -24.47 -9.10
N PRO A 2 -31.67 -25.48 -8.22
CA PRO A 2 -32.68 -25.63 -7.17
C PRO A 2 -32.59 -24.42 -6.23
N THR A 3 -33.69 -23.69 -6.06
CA THR A 3 -33.81 -22.43 -5.29
C THR A 3 -33.92 -22.63 -3.77
N ASN A 4 -33.49 -23.79 -3.25
CA ASN A 4 -33.65 -24.09 -1.84
C ASN A 4 -32.28 -23.97 -1.16
N ASN A 5 -32.07 -22.87 -0.44
CA ASN A 5 -30.95 -22.71 0.50
C ASN A 5 -31.05 -23.81 1.55
N PHE A 6 -30.21 -24.83 1.45
CA PHE A 6 -30.07 -25.87 2.47
C PHE A 6 -28.71 -25.73 3.16
N LYS A 7 -28.69 -26.02 4.46
CA LYS A 7 -27.51 -25.98 5.31
C LYS A 7 -26.53 -27.08 4.87
N VAL A 8 -25.31 -26.70 4.50
CA VAL A 8 -24.27 -27.62 4.02
C VAL A 8 -23.44 -28.18 5.17
N GLY A 9 -23.17 -27.37 6.19
CA GLY A 9 -22.43 -27.77 7.39
C GLY A 9 -22.57 -26.76 8.52
N GLU A 10 -22.50 -27.24 9.77
CA GLU A 10 -22.45 -26.38 10.95
C GLU A 10 -21.02 -25.83 11.14
N MET A 11 -20.90 -24.53 11.35
CA MET A 11 -19.64 -23.86 11.66
C MET A 11 -19.35 -23.94 13.16
N MET A 12 -18.74 -25.04 13.58
CA MET A 12 -18.37 -25.32 14.98
C MET A 12 -17.63 -24.15 15.68
N PRO A 13 -16.68 -23.43 15.04
CA PRO A 13 -16.01 -22.29 15.68
C PRO A 13 -16.91 -21.07 15.92
N LYS A 14 -18.03 -20.97 15.20
CA LYS A 14 -19.04 -19.91 15.37
C LYS A 14 -20.14 -20.30 16.38
N ARG A 15 -20.00 -21.44 17.07
CA ARG A 15 -20.91 -21.79 18.17
C ARG A 15 -20.83 -20.76 19.28
N THR A 16 -21.99 -20.44 19.85
CA THR A 16 -22.09 -19.70 21.09
C THR A 16 -22.86 -20.54 22.08
N ARG A 17 -22.99 -20.10 23.34
CA ARG A 17 -23.82 -20.83 24.31
C ARG A 17 -25.27 -21.00 23.83
N ASN A 18 -25.80 -20.04 23.07
CA ASN A 18 -27.20 -19.91 22.69
C ASN A 18 -27.43 -19.94 21.18
N SER A 19 -26.43 -20.18 20.34
CA SER A 19 -26.61 -20.15 18.90
C SER A 19 -25.81 -21.21 18.16
N LYS A 20 -26.33 -21.56 16.99
CA LYS A 20 -25.72 -22.44 15.99
C LYS A 20 -25.68 -21.72 14.66
N THR A 21 -24.55 -21.80 13.96
CA THR A 21 -24.36 -21.13 12.67
C THR A 21 -24.04 -22.18 11.61
N TRP A 22 -24.68 -22.08 10.46
CA TRP A 22 -24.47 -22.94 9.31
C TRP A 22 -24.09 -22.12 8.10
N MET A 23 -23.26 -22.72 7.25
CA MET A 23 -23.04 -22.23 5.89
C MET A 23 -24.08 -22.86 4.97
N ASN A 24 -24.71 -22.03 4.15
CA ASN A 24 -25.69 -22.45 3.16
C ASN A 24 -25.00 -22.75 1.83
N PHE A 25 -25.65 -23.53 0.97
CA PHE A 25 -25.10 -23.90 -0.35
C PHE A 25 -24.81 -22.69 -1.24
N ASP A 26 -25.52 -21.61 -0.98
CA ASP A 26 -25.53 -20.40 -1.76
C ASP A 26 -24.51 -19.38 -1.21
N GLY A 27 -23.60 -19.76 -0.30
CA GLY A 27 -22.59 -18.87 0.30
C GLY A 27 -23.09 -18.09 1.52
N SER A 28 -24.41 -17.90 1.67
CA SER A 28 -24.97 -17.20 2.82
C SER A 28 -24.85 -18.01 4.12
N TYR A 29 -25.06 -17.36 5.26
CA TYR A 29 -25.12 -18.00 6.58
C TYR A 29 -26.54 -18.11 7.09
N THR A 30 -26.79 -19.15 7.88
CA THR A 30 -27.96 -19.25 8.76
C THR A 30 -27.47 -19.30 10.21
N THR A 31 -27.91 -18.39 11.08
CA THR A 31 -27.72 -18.51 12.53
C THR A 31 -29.07 -18.75 13.21
N GLU A 32 -29.18 -19.82 13.99
CA GLU A 32 -30.31 -20.04 14.90
C GLU A 32 -29.91 -19.61 16.31
N ILE A 33 -30.69 -18.69 16.90
CA ILE A 33 -30.46 -18.06 18.19
C ILE A 33 -31.59 -18.50 19.13
N PHE A 34 -31.22 -19.19 20.20
CA PHE A 34 -32.13 -19.83 21.16
C PHE A 34 -32.24 -19.02 22.45
N GLN A 35 -33.45 -18.94 23.01
CA GLN A 35 -33.69 -18.25 24.29
C GLN A 35 -32.99 -18.87 25.51
N SER A 36 -32.41 -20.07 25.37
CA SER A 36 -31.65 -20.75 26.42
C SER A 36 -30.41 -21.44 25.85
N SER A 37 -29.46 -21.77 26.73
CA SER A 37 -28.25 -22.48 26.37
C SER A 37 -28.57 -23.77 25.61
N VAL A 38 -27.92 -23.96 24.47
CA VAL A 38 -27.96 -25.20 23.66
C VAL A 38 -26.59 -25.88 23.59
N HIS A 39 -25.54 -25.20 24.05
CA HIS A 39 -24.19 -25.73 24.17
C HIS A 39 -23.66 -25.67 25.61
N TYR A 40 -22.81 -26.63 25.97
CA TYR A 40 -21.96 -26.60 27.16
C TYR A 40 -20.50 -26.40 26.76
N GLU A 41 -19.70 -25.82 27.66
CA GLU A 41 -18.26 -25.62 27.48
C GLU A 41 -17.49 -26.79 28.10
N ASP A 42 -16.56 -27.39 27.35
CA ASP A 42 -15.72 -28.48 27.86
C ASP A 42 -14.50 -28.00 28.68
N GLU A 43 -13.69 -28.95 29.15
CA GLU A 43 -12.48 -28.68 29.93
C GLU A 43 -11.42 -27.81 29.22
N GLN A 44 -11.50 -27.67 27.89
CA GLN A 44 -10.59 -26.96 27.01
C GLN A 44 -11.17 -25.63 26.49
N GLY A 45 -12.44 -25.34 26.79
CA GLY A 45 -13.13 -24.14 26.33
C GLY A 45 -13.91 -24.30 25.02
N ASN A 46 -14.04 -25.52 24.48
CA ASN A 46 -14.82 -25.75 23.26
C ASN A 46 -16.31 -25.92 23.58
N LEU A 47 -17.17 -25.51 22.66
CA LEU A 47 -18.62 -25.60 22.80
C LEU A 47 -19.21 -26.84 22.12
N HIS A 48 -19.94 -27.64 22.90
CA HIS A 48 -20.54 -28.90 22.49
C HIS A 48 -22.05 -28.89 22.71
N ASN A 49 -22.81 -29.65 21.92
CA ASN A 49 -24.26 -29.77 22.12
C ASN A 49 -24.58 -30.30 23.51
N ILE A 50 -25.57 -29.69 24.17
CA ILE A 50 -26.05 -30.21 25.45
C ILE A 50 -26.64 -31.60 25.25
N ASN A 51 -26.20 -32.54 26.08
CA ASN A 51 -26.84 -33.84 26.28
C ASN A 51 -27.13 -34.01 27.78
N THR A 52 -28.40 -34.24 28.12
CA THR A 52 -28.86 -34.38 29.50
C THR A 52 -28.74 -35.78 30.06
N ASP A 53 -28.18 -36.73 29.30
CA ASP A 53 -27.98 -38.10 29.75
C ASP A 53 -27.10 -38.17 31.01
N LEU A 54 -27.51 -39.07 31.92
CA LEU A 54 -26.79 -39.39 33.13
C LEU A 54 -25.83 -40.55 32.90
N TYR A 55 -24.61 -40.34 33.38
CA TYR A 55 -23.51 -41.29 33.36
C TYR A 55 -23.27 -41.84 34.76
N ASP A 56 -22.98 -43.13 34.82
CA ASP A 56 -22.69 -43.85 36.07
C ASP A 56 -21.26 -43.55 36.53
N GLU A 57 -21.07 -43.02 37.74
CA GLU A 57 -19.73 -42.71 38.26
C GLU A 57 -18.82 -43.95 38.31
N ALA A 58 -19.40 -45.16 38.41
CA ALA A 58 -18.64 -46.40 38.40
C ALA A 58 -17.99 -46.73 37.04
N ASP A 59 -18.40 -46.05 35.96
CA ASP A 59 -17.92 -46.28 34.58
C ASP A 59 -17.09 -45.11 34.03
N PHE A 60 -16.73 -44.12 34.85
CA PHE A 60 -15.97 -42.96 34.39
C PHE A 60 -14.56 -43.28 33.87
N ASP A 61 -13.97 -44.42 34.26
CA ASP A 61 -12.68 -44.88 33.75
C ASP A 61 -12.67 -45.16 32.24
N ILE A 62 -13.83 -45.45 31.65
CA ILE A 62 -13.99 -45.73 30.21
C ILE A 62 -14.61 -44.56 29.42
N ILE A 63 -14.93 -43.44 30.08
CA ILE A 63 -15.43 -42.24 29.41
C ILE A 63 -14.23 -41.42 28.91
N GLU A 64 -14.16 -41.20 27.60
CA GLU A 64 -13.12 -40.42 26.91
C GLU A 64 -13.68 -39.15 26.23
N GLU A 65 -14.99 -38.94 26.28
CA GLU A 65 -15.66 -37.79 25.66
C GLU A 65 -15.38 -36.47 26.40
N PRO A 66 -15.53 -35.31 25.71
CA PRO A 66 -15.43 -34.00 26.35
C PRO A 66 -16.47 -33.84 27.45
N VAL A 67 -16.03 -33.57 28.67
CA VAL A 67 -16.93 -33.31 29.81
C VAL A 67 -17.03 -31.82 30.09
N THR A 68 -18.17 -31.43 30.65
CA THR A 68 -18.44 -30.06 31.06
C THR A 68 -17.36 -29.54 32.00
N ARG A 69 -16.92 -28.31 31.74
CA ARG A 69 -15.94 -27.59 32.55
C ARG A 69 -16.35 -27.53 34.03
N GLU A 70 -17.65 -27.50 34.28
CA GLU A 70 -18.25 -27.37 35.62
C GLU A 70 -18.02 -28.63 36.47
N SER A 71 -17.98 -29.81 35.86
CA SER A 71 -17.75 -31.10 36.55
C SER A 71 -16.32 -31.62 36.42
N LYS A 72 -15.43 -30.94 35.68
CA LYS A 72 -14.04 -31.36 35.37
C LYS A 72 -13.28 -31.98 36.55
N GLU A 73 -13.13 -31.24 37.64
CA GLU A 73 -12.34 -31.68 38.80
C GLU A 73 -12.97 -32.87 39.52
N ASP A 74 -14.30 -32.85 39.63
CA ASP A 74 -15.09 -33.90 40.25
C ASP A 74 -15.10 -35.19 39.41
N PHE A 75 -15.17 -35.06 38.08
CA PHE A 75 -15.07 -36.15 37.12
C PHE A 75 -13.69 -36.81 37.18
N LYS A 76 -12.60 -36.04 37.14
CA LYS A 76 -11.23 -36.56 37.27
C LYS A 76 -11.04 -37.36 38.56
N ARG A 77 -11.52 -36.81 39.68
CA ARG A 77 -11.46 -37.49 40.98
C ARG A 77 -12.28 -38.77 40.98
N ALA A 78 -13.52 -38.73 40.48
CA ALA A 78 -14.39 -39.90 40.41
C ALA A 78 -13.85 -40.98 39.46
N LYS A 79 -13.26 -40.58 38.33
CA LYS A 79 -12.59 -41.45 37.35
C LYS A 79 -11.45 -42.24 37.98
N GLU A 80 -10.56 -41.58 38.72
CA GLU A 80 -9.45 -42.25 39.42
C GLU A 80 -9.94 -43.19 40.52
N VAL A 81 -11.00 -42.81 41.26
CA VAL A 81 -11.61 -43.67 42.28
C VAL A 81 -12.22 -44.93 41.64
N ALA A 82 -12.97 -44.78 40.55
CA ALA A 82 -13.58 -45.89 39.83
C ALA A 82 -12.52 -46.84 39.25
N LYS A 83 -11.48 -46.28 38.61
CA LYS A 83 -10.33 -47.01 38.08
C LYS A 83 -9.60 -47.79 39.18
N ALA A 84 -9.30 -47.16 40.30
CA ALA A 84 -8.63 -47.83 41.43
C ALA A 84 -9.49 -48.95 42.04
N ALA A 85 -10.81 -48.75 42.15
CA ALA A 85 -11.73 -49.77 42.66
C ALA A 85 -11.86 -50.97 41.70
N LYS A 86 -11.89 -50.74 40.38
CA LYS A 86 -11.87 -51.79 39.35
C LYS A 86 -10.55 -52.57 39.37
N GLN A 87 -9.41 -51.87 39.43
CA GLN A 87 -8.08 -52.49 39.52
C GLN A 87 -7.92 -53.37 40.76
N LYS A 88 -8.44 -52.93 41.91
CA LYS A 88 -8.42 -53.69 43.17
C LYS A 88 -9.51 -54.77 43.26
N LYS A 89 -10.41 -54.89 42.27
CA LYS A 89 -11.58 -55.78 42.27
C LYS A 89 -12.51 -55.59 43.48
N VAL A 90 -12.63 -54.35 43.96
CA VAL A 90 -13.48 -53.97 45.11
C VAL A 90 -14.64 -53.05 44.69
N MET A 91 -14.93 -52.96 43.38
CA MET A 91 -15.97 -52.08 42.85
C MET A 91 -17.37 -52.49 43.35
N ASN A 92 -18.02 -51.59 44.10
CA ASN A 92 -19.41 -51.70 44.50
C ASN A 92 -20.20 -50.51 43.95
N ARG A 93 -20.99 -50.74 42.89
CA ARG A 93 -21.75 -49.69 42.19
C ARG A 93 -22.72 -48.94 43.10
N ASP A 94 -23.25 -49.58 44.15
CA ASP A 94 -24.20 -48.96 45.09
C ASP A 94 -23.57 -47.80 45.91
N GLN A 95 -22.24 -47.72 45.94
CA GLN A 95 -21.52 -46.62 46.60
C GLN A 95 -21.37 -45.37 45.72
N TYR A 96 -21.59 -45.50 44.41
CA TYR A 96 -21.43 -44.46 43.40
C TYR A 96 -22.78 -43.83 43.03
N GLY A 97 -22.75 -42.63 42.46
CA GLY A 97 -23.94 -41.94 41.94
C GLY A 97 -23.96 -41.88 40.42
N PHE A 98 -24.82 -41.00 39.92
CA PHE A 98 -24.93 -40.61 38.52
C PHE A 98 -24.56 -39.13 38.37
N ARG A 99 -24.04 -38.73 37.21
CA ARG A 99 -23.80 -37.32 36.87
C ARG A 99 -24.15 -37.00 35.43
N GLY A 100 -24.57 -35.76 35.17
CA GLY A 100 -24.65 -35.21 33.83
C GLY A 100 -23.30 -34.64 33.44
N LEU A 101 -22.68 -35.16 32.39
CA LEU A 101 -21.33 -34.75 31.96
C LEU A 101 -21.36 -33.75 30.79
N ASN A 102 -22.50 -33.60 30.10
CA ASN A 102 -22.62 -32.82 28.88
C ASN A 102 -23.67 -31.69 29.02
N VAL A 103 -23.73 -31.10 30.21
CA VAL A 103 -24.64 -29.99 30.57
C VAL A 103 -23.84 -28.79 31.07
N PRO A 104 -24.35 -27.55 31.00
CA PRO A 104 -23.58 -26.35 31.35
C PRO A 104 -23.42 -26.14 32.87
N PHE A 105 -23.49 -27.20 33.68
CA PHE A 105 -23.45 -27.18 35.14
C PHE A 105 -22.99 -28.53 35.72
N ASP A 106 -22.62 -28.56 36.99
CA ASP A 106 -22.36 -29.79 37.73
C ASP A 106 -23.66 -30.33 38.31
N VAL A 107 -23.97 -31.60 38.07
CA VAL A 107 -25.09 -32.29 38.71
C VAL A 107 -24.69 -33.69 39.15
N LYS A 108 -25.06 -34.04 40.38
CA LYS A 108 -24.82 -35.36 40.96
C LYS A 108 -26.07 -35.88 41.64
N ILE A 109 -26.51 -37.05 41.20
CA ILE A 109 -27.69 -37.75 41.71
C ILE A 109 -27.24 -39.06 42.39
N PRO A 110 -27.53 -39.29 43.68
CA PRO A 110 -27.03 -40.45 44.39
C PRO A 110 -27.84 -41.71 44.06
N ARG A 111 -27.24 -42.90 44.08
CA ARG A 111 -28.05 -44.13 44.02
C ARG A 111 -28.97 -44.35 45.21
N ASN A 112 -28.64 -43.78 46.37
CA ASN A 112 -29.49 -43.82 47.54
C ASN A 112 -29.97 -42.41 47.85
N PHE A 113 -31.27 -42.16 47.72
CA PHE A 113 -31.85 -40.81 47.83
C PHE A 113 -31.50 -40.13 49.16
N LYS A 114 -31.39 -40.91 50.25
CA LYS A 114 -31.04 -40.41 51.59
C LYS A 114 -29.68 -39.72 51.67
N LYS A 115 -28.78 -39.94 50.71
CA LYS A 115 -27.47 -39.25 50.65
C LYS A 115 -27.58 -37.80 50.17
N GLY A 116 -28.69 -37.42 49.53
CA GLY A 116 -28.90 -36.11 48.93
C GLY A 116 -28.25 -35.95 47.55
N TYR A 117 -28.86 -35.11 46.73
CA TYR A 117 -28.40 -34.75 45.38
C TYR A 117 -27.82 -33.33 45.37
N SER A 118 -27.01 -33.01 44.36
CA SER A 118 -26.38 -31.69 44.25
C SER A 118 -26.40 -31.13 42.85
N ILE A 119 -26.50 -29.80 42.75
CA ILE A 119 -26.37 -29.02 41.53
C ILE A 119 -25.42 -27.83 41.78
N GLY A 120 -24.58 -27.49 40.81
CA GLY A 120 -23.57 -26.44 40.95
C GLY A 120 -23.24 -25.73 39.64
N LYS A 121 -22.89 -24.45 39.74
CA LYS A 121 -22.47 -23.59 38.62
C LYS A 121 -21.36 -22.66 39.09
N GLY A 122 -20.21 -22.71 38.43
CA GLY A 122 -19.02 -21.96 38.84
C GLY A 122 -18.57 -22.34 40.26
N GLN A 123 -18.58 -21.36 41.17
CA GLN A 123 -18.24 -21.56 42.58
C GLN A 123 -19.46 -21.88 43.45
N ASP A 124 -20.68 -21.71 42.91
CA ASP A 124 -21.92 -21.89 43.67
C ASP A 124 -22.36 -23.36 43.56
N LYS A 125 -22.67 -24.00 44.69
CA LYS A 125 -23.14 -25.39 44.75
C LYS A 125 -24.18 -25.55 45.84
N LEU A 126 -25.29 -26.21 45.51
CA LEU A 126 -26.35 -26.60 46.43
C LEU A 126 -26.42 -28.12 46.53
N THR A 127 -26.57 -28.64 47.75
CA THR A 127 -26.83 -30.05 48.02
C THR A 127 -28.09 -30.17 48.86
N PHE A 128 -29.07 -30.91 48.37
CA PHE A 128 -30.37 -31.14 49.02
C PHE A 128 -30.37 -32.51 49.66
N ILE A 129 -30.49 -32.55 50.99
CA ILE A 129 -30.50 -33.79 51.77
C ILE A 129 -31.90 -33.99 52.34
N PRO A 130 -32.64 -35.03 51.92
CA PRO A 130 -34.04 -35.20 52.32
C PRO A 130 -34.16 -35.58 53.80
N VAL A 131 -35.09 -34.93 54.51
CA VAL A 131 -35.41 -35.20 55.91
C VAL A 131 -36.50 -36.27 55.98
N GLY A 132 -36.30 -37.29 56.82
CA GLY A 132 -37.28 -38.36 57.04
C GLY A 132 -37.41 -39.39 55.90
N ALA A 133 -36.58 -39.32 54.85
CA ALA A 133 -36.63 -40.26 53.73
C ALA A 133 -36.09 -41.66 54.06
N SER A 134 -36.74 -42.68 53.48
CA SER A 134 -36.27 -44.06 53.41
C SER A 134 -35.01 -44.18 52.54
N PRO A 135 -34.15 -45.20 52.74
CA PRO A 135 -33.00 -45.46 51.89
C PRO A 135 -33.42 -46.10 50.55
N SER A 136 -34.18 -45.35 49.73
CA SER A 136 -34.66 -45.79 48.42
C SER A 136 -33.54 -45.78 47.38
N LYS A 137 -33.51 -46.81 46.52
CA LYS A 137 -32.53 -46.97 45.45
C LYS A 137 -33.05 -46.35 44.15
N GLY A 138 -32.25 -45.48 43.55
CA GLY A 138 -32.57 -44.81 42.29
C GLY A 138 -32.34 -45.72 41.08
N GLU A 139 -33.32 -45.75 40.20
CA GLU A 139 -33.30 -46.46 38.93
C GLU A 139 -33.21 -45.47 37.76
N LEU A 140 -32.21 -45.66 36.89
CA LEU A 140 -32.06 -44.86 35.67
C LEU A 140 -33.10 -45.34 34.65
N HIS A 141 -33.88 -44.40 34.10
CA HIS A 141 -34.91 -44.74 33.14
C HIS A 141 -34.30 -45.29 31.84
N SER A 142 -34.88 -46.37 31.30
CA SER A 142 -34.27 -47.13 30.19
C SER A 142 -34.31 -46.40 28.84
N THR A 143 -35.28 -45.51 28.65
CA THR A 143 -35.49 -44.75 27.39
C THR A 143 -35.16 -43.26 27.51
N ASP A 144 -35.18 -42.71 28.72
CA ASP A 144 -34.86 -41.30 29.00
C ASP A 144 -33.76 -41.26 30.05
N ARG A 145 -32.52 -41.32 29.58
CA ARG A 145 -31.36 -41.42 30.46
C ARG A 145 -31.07 -40.11 31.21
N SER A 146 -31.89 -39.07 31.08
CA SER A 146 -31.81 -37.88 31.93
C SER A 146 -32.50 -38.04 33.29
N THR A 147 -33.21 -39.16 33.52
CA THR A 147 -34.17 -39.31 34.62
C THR A 147 -33.82 -40.47 35.56
N ILE A 148 -33.81 -40.21 36.88
CA ILE A 148 -33.72 -41.23 37.95
C ILE A 148 -35.02 -41.25 38.76
N THR A 149 -35.59 -42.43 38.96
CA THR A 149 -36.80 -42.61 39.79
C THR A 149 -36.44 -43.34 41.09
N TYR A 150 -37.03 -42.90 42.20
CA TYR A 150 -36.93 -43.50 43.52
C TYR A 150 -38.33 -43.86 44.03
N GLN A 151 -38.52 -45.12 44.39
CA GLN A 151 -39.79 -45.64 44.87
C GLN A 151 -39.88 -45.56 46.40
N ASP A 152 -41.05 -45.21 46.93
CA ASP A 152 -41.36 -45.19 48.37
C ASP A 152 -40.30 -44.45 49.21
N VAL A 153 -39.88 -43.28 48.72
CA VAL A 153 -38.92 -42.39 49.41
C VAL A 153 -39.50 -41.92 50.73
N TRP A 154 -40.77 -41.52 50.71
CA TRP A 154 -41.61 -41.44 51.90
C TRP A 154 -42.81 -42.40 51.73
N ASN A 155 -43.59 -42.59 52.78
CA ASN A 155 -44.75 -43.48 52.73
C ASN A 155 -45.66 -43.12 51.55
N ASP A 156 -45.94 -44.06 50.65
CA ASP A 156 -46.73 -43.88 49.41
C ASP A 156 -46.32 -42.67 48.53
N ALA A 157 -45.05 -42.21 48.62
CA ALA A 157 -44.53 -41.11 47.84
C ALA A 157 -43.21 -41.48 47.13
N ASP A 158 -43.20 -41.31 45.81
CA ASP A 158 -42.02 -41.52 44.97
C ASP A 158 -41.35 -40.17 44.68
N VAL A 159 -40.08 -40.21 44.23
CA VAL A 159 -39.36 -39.03 43.74
C VAL A 159 -38.74 -39.34 42.39
N GLU A 160 -38.90 -38.42 41.45
CA GLU A 160 -38.19 -38.39 40.18
C GLU A 160 -37.22 -37.21 40.15
N LEU A 161 -35.98 -37.45 39.74
CA LEU A 161 -34.98 -36.42 39.47
C LEU A 161 -34.61 -36.45 37.99
N LYS A 162 -34.84 -35.35 37.29
CA LYS A 162 -34.61 -35.22 35.85
C LYS A 162 -33.67 -34.06 35.53
N VAL A 163 -32.55 -34.37 34.88
CA VAL A 163 -31.64 -33.35 34.36
C VAL A 163 -32.26 -32.71 33.11
N ILE A 164 -32.39 -31.39 33.13
CA ILE A 164 -32.83 -30.57 32.00
C ILE A 164 -31.66 -29.68 31.53
N PRO A 165 -31.67 -29.12 30.31
CA PRO A 165 -30.52 -28.39 29.76
C PRO A 165 -30.01 -27.22 30.61
N ASP A 166 -30.86 -26.66 31.47
CA ASP A 166 -30.62 -25.50 32.32
C ASP A 166 -30.83 -25.77 33.82
N GLY A 167 -30.92 -27.03 34.25
CA GLY A 167 -31.18 -27.33 35.66
C GLY A 167 -31.48 -28.79 36.02
N LEU A 168 -31.97 -28.97 37.23
CA LEU A 168 -32.44 -30.24 37.76
C LEU A 168 -33.89 -30.09 38.23
N LYS A 169 -34.78 -30.82 37.57
CA LYS A 169 -36.18 -30.95 37.96
C LYS A 169 -36.33 -32.05 38.98
N GLU A 170 -37.06 -31.77 40.06
CA GLU A 170 -37.53 -32.77 41.01
C GLU A 170 -39.04 -32.92 40.86
N THR A 171 -39.56 -34.12 40.98
CA THR A 171 -41.00 -34.38 41.00
C THR A 171 -41.32 -35.38 42.11
N ILE A 172 -42.02 -34.92 43.14
CA ILE A 172 -42.48 -35.76 44.24
C ILE A 172 -43.90 -36.24 43.89
N ILE A 173 -44.08 -37.55 43.77
CA ILE A 173 -45.33 -38.17 43.31
C ILE A 173 -46.03 -38.79 44.51
N LEU A 174 -47.10 -38.14 44.96
CA LEU A 174 -47.96 -38.65 46.01
C LEU A 174 -48.91 -39.66 45.36
N LYS A 175 -48.77 -40.95 45.68
CA LYS A 175 -49.56 -42.01 45.01
C LYS A 175 -50.98 -42.13 45.58
N THR A 176 -51.14 -41.85 46.86
CA THR A 176 -52.40 -42.01 47.61
C THR A 176 -52.52 -40.95 48.71
N ASP A 177 -53.67 -40.92 49.38
CA ASP A 177 -53.94 -40.10 50.58
C ASP A 177 -53.09 -40.47 51.80
N ARG A 178 -52.30 -41.56 51.74
CA ARG A 178 -51.34 -41.95 52.77
C ARG A 178 -49.98 -41.27 52.61
N ALA A 179 -49.75 -40.60 51.49
CA ALA A 179 -48.55 -39.83 51.27
C ALA A 179 -48.49 -38.61 52.19
N PRO A 180 -47.31 -38.25 52.74
CA PRO A 180 -47.18 -36.98 53.43
C PRO A 180 -47.42 -35.83 52.45
N SER A 181 -48.01 -34.74 52.94
CA SER A 181 -48.22 -33.51 52.16
C SER A 181 -47.21 -32.41 52.51
N SER A 182 -46.22 -32.72 53.34
CA SER A 182 -45.12 -31.81 53.69
C SER A 182 -43.78 -32.52 53.65
N PHE A 183 -42.80 -31.87 53.03
CA PHE A 183 -41.47 -32.40 52.76
C PHE A 183 -40.41 -31.38 53.19
N SER A 184 -39.26 -31.86 53.65
CA SER A 184 -38.18 -30.97 54.06
C SER A 184 -36.82 -31.49 53.59
N PHE A 185 -35.96 -30.57 53.16
CA PHE A 185 -34.61 -30.84 52.70
C PHE A 185 -33.61 -29.96 53.46
N GLU A 186 -32.62 -30.56 54.12
CA GLU A 186 -31.43 -29.82 54.59
C GLU A 186 -30.64 -29.39 53.36
N VAL A 187 -30.42 -28.08 53.19
CA VAL A 187 -29.66 -27.52 52.08
C VAL A 187 -28.28 -27.11 52.55
N LYS A 188 -27.24 -27.67 51.91
CA LYS A 188 -25.85 -27.28 52.10
C LYS A 188 -25.35 -26.51 50.89
N GLY A 189 -24.66 -25.40 51.13
CA GLY A 189 -24.16 -24.53 50.07
C GLY A 189 -24.11 -23.07 50.50
N LYS A 190 -24.06 -22.17 49.51
CA LYS A 190 -24.18 -20.73 49.72
C LYS A 190 -25.57 -20.38 50.29
N GLU A 191 -25.66 -19.31 51.08
CA GLU A 191 -26.92 -18.85 51.65
C GLU A 191 -27.91 -18.43 50.54
N PHE A 192 -29.19 -18.78 50.72
CA PHE A 192 -30.26 -18.32 49.84
C PHE A 192 -30.61 -16.85 50.13
N THR A 193 -30.80 -16.07 49.08
CA THR A 193 -31.46 -14.76 49.16
C THR A 193 -32.97 -14.91 49.31
N GLU A 194 -33.66 -13.82 49.67
CA GLU A 194 -35.13 -13.79 49.87
C GLU A 194 -35.93 -14.28 48.64
N ASP A 195 -35.34 -14.26 47.44
CA ASP A 195 -35.93 -14.73 46.18
C ASP A 195 -35.51 -16.16 45.77
N LEU A 196 -35.10 -16.98 46.75
CA LEU A 196 -34.71 -18.38 46.57
C LEU A 196 -33.50 -18.60 45.64
N ARG A 197 -32.56 -17.63 45.57
CA ARG A 197 -31.32 -17.75 44.77
C ARG A 197 -30.10 -18.03 45.63
N ALA A 198 -29.19 -18.84 45.09
CA ALA A 198 -27.86 -19.06 45.62
C ALA A 198 -26.84 -18.85 44.49
N GLY A 199 -26.41 -17.60 44.31
CA GLY A 199 -25.54 -17.22 43.20
C GLY A 199 -26.24 -17.38 41.84
N GLN A 200 -25.69 -18.21 40.94
CA GLN A 200 -26.33 -18.50 39.64
C GLN A 200 -27.43 -19.57 39.71
N LEU A 201 -27.69 -20.17 40.87
CA LEU A 201 -28.73 -21.19 41.05
C LEU A 201 -30.01 -20.56 41.59
N LYS A 202 -31.16 -20.94 41.06
CA LYS A 202 -32.49 -20.48 41.54
C LYS A 202 -33.39 -21.68 41.78
N LEU A 203 -33.96 -21.80 42.98
CA LEU A 203 -35.05 -22.73 43.24
C LEU A 203 -36.36 -22.06 42.79
N ALA A 204 -37.05 -22.67 41.82
CA ALA A 204 -38.30 -22.16 41.30
C ALA A 204 -39.43 -22.26 42.35
N PRO A 205 -40.45 -21.38 42.27
CA PRO A 205 -41.72 -21.60 42.96
C PRO A 205 -42.27 -23.01 42.67
N ALA A 206 -42.53 -23.79 43.71
CA ALA A 206 -43.09 -25.12 43.60
C ALA A 206 -44.60 -25.03 43.38
N TRP A 207 -45.10 -25.90 42.53
CA TRP A 207 -46.52 -26.08 42.25
C TRP A 207 -46.84 -27.57 42.32
N LEU A 208 -48.13 -27.88 42.42
CA LEU A 208 -48.65 -29.23 42.34
C LEU A 208 -49.64 -29.37 41.17
N LEU A 209 -49.74 -30.58 40.63
CA LEU A 209 -50.72 -30.97 39.61
C LEU A 209 -51.35 -32.31 40.02
N ASP A 210 -52.68 -32.35 40.07
CA ASP A 210 -53.42 -33.57 40.36
C ASP A 210 -53.76 -34.37 39.08
N ALA A 211 -54.21 -35.61 39.24
CA ALA A 211 -54.55 -36.49 38.12
C ALA A 211 -55.77 -36.02 37.29
N ALA A 212 -56.55 -35.05 37.80
CA ALA A 212 -57.65 -34.43 37.07
C ALA A 212 -57.22 -33.17 36.29
N GLY A 213 -55.95 -32.77 36.40
CA GLY A 213 -55.39 -31.59 35.73
C GLY A 213 -55.49 -30.29 36.55
N THR A 214 -55.78 -30.37 37.84
CA THR A 214 -55.89 -29.22 38.74
C THR A 214 -54.51 -28.80 39.24
N GLU A 215 -54.11 -27.55 38.96
CA GLU A 215 -52.86 -26.96 39.42
C GLU A 215 -53.06 -26.09 40.68
N ARG A 216 -52.11 -26.13 41.63
CA ARG A 216 -52.05 -25.20 42.78
C ARG A 216 -50.61 -24.85 43.13
N ASP A 217 -50.40 -23.70 43.76
CA ASP A 217 -49.11 -23.36 44.36
C ASP A 217 -48.82 -24.24 45.58
N VAL A 218 -47.55 -24.59 45.76
CA VAL A 218 -47.05 -25.28 46.95
C VAL A 218 -46.30 -24.28 47.81
N GLU A 219 -46.65 -24.20 49.09
CA GLU A 219 -45.98 -23.29 50.01
C GLU A 219 -44.52 -23.72 50.19
N GLN A 220 -43.60 -22.79 49.94
CA GLN A 220 -42.16 -23.00 50.12
C GLN A 220 -41.60 -22.05 51.16
N ALA A 221 -40.99 -22.59 52.21
CA ALA A 221 -40.38 -21.81 53.29
C ALA A 221 -38.90 -22.18 53.47
N ILE A 222 -38.04 -21.16 53.58
CA ILE A 222 -36.65 -21.33 54.03
C ILE A 222 -36.62 -21.17 55.55
N VAL A 223 -36.20 -22.23 56.25
CA VAL A 223 -36.11 -22.25 57.72
C VAL A 223 -34.66 -22.44 58.14
N GLN A 224 -34.16 -21.56 59.02
CA GLN A 224 -32.83 -21.69 59.62
C GLN A 224 -32.95 -22.19 61.06
N GLU A 225 -32.39 -23.36 61.35
CA GLU A 225 -32.36 -23.95 62.69
C GLU A 225 -30.98 -24.53 62.98
N ASN A 226 -30.40 -24.22 64.15
CA ASN A 226 -29.12 -24.77 64.61
C ASN A 226 -27.97 -24.65 63.58
N ASN A 227 -27.82 -23.49 62.93
CA ASN A 227 -26.86 -23.22 61.83
C ASN A 227 -27.02 -24.13 60.59
N LYS A 228 -28.21 -24.70 60.38
CA LYS A 228 -28.56 -25.40 59.14
C LYS A 228 -29.72 -24.69 58.46
N THR A 229 -29.69 -24.71 57.13
CA THR A 229 -30.77 -24.19 56.29
C THR A 229 -31.61 -25.35 55.79
N TYR A 230 -32.93 -25.20 55.87
CA TYR A 230 -33.90 -26.17 55.36
C TYR A 230 -34.83 -25.48 54.36
N VAL A 231 -35.17 -26.19 53.29
CA VAL A 231 -36.31 -25.86 52.43
C VAL A 231 -37.46 -26.77 52.83
N GLN A 232 -38.60 -26.18 53.20
CA GLN A 232 -39.84 -26.88 53.54
C GLN A 232 -40.87 -26.64 52.45
N LEU A 233 -41.49 -27.73 51.98
CA LEU A 233 -42.58 -27.74 51.01
C LEU A 233 -43.85 -28.19 51.72
N THR A 234 -44.95 -27.46 51.57
CA THR A 234 -46.26 -27.82 52.13
C THR A 234 -47.34 -27.72 51.06
N ALA A 235 -47.90 -28.86 50.67
CA ALA A 235 -48.91 -28.98 49.63
C ALA A 235 -50.32 -29.06 50.23
N ASP A 236 -51.24 -28.22 49.75
CA ASP A 236 -52.67 -28.36 50.05
C ASP A 236 -53.32 -29.36 49.10
N VAL A 237 -53.43 -30.60 49.57
CA VAL A 237 -54.02 -31.73 48.84
C VAL A 237 -55.55 -31.81 48.96
N THR A 238 -56.21 -30.85 49.63
CA THR A 238 -57.64 -30.92 49.93
C THR A 238 -58.48 -30.94 48.65
N GLY A 239 -59.23 -32.03 48.46
CA GLY A 239 -60.15 -32.20 47.33
C GLY A 239 -59.48 -32.52 45.99
N LEU A 240 -58.18 -32.86 45.99
CA LEU A 240 -57.43 -33.24 44.79
C LEU A 240 -57.48 -34.75 44.52
N VAL A 241 -57.23 -35.13 43.27
CA VAL A 241 -57.22 -36.52 42.79
C VAL A 241 -55.80 -37.06 42.66
N TYR A 242 -55.50 -38.16 43.36
CA TYR A 242 -54.21 -38.84 43.28
C TYR A 242 -54.05 -39.64 41.96
N PRO A 243 -52.83 -39.79 41.43
CA PRO A 243 -51.56 -39.25 41.95
C PRO A 243 -51.46 -37.72 41.83
N ILE A 244 -50.75 -37.10 42.78
CA ILE A 244 -50.46 -35.66 42.78
C ILE A 244 -48.96 -35.50 42.60
N GLU A 245 -48.54 -34.69 41.64
CA GLU A 245 -47.13 -34.37 41.38
C GLU A 245 -46.80 -33.00 41.99
N ILE A 246 -45.71 -32.91 42.76
CA ILE A 246 -45.15 -31.64 43.27
C ILE A 246 -43.81 -31.39 42.60
N ASP A 247 -43.59 -30.20 42.04
CA ASP A 247 -42.44 -29.90 41.18
C ASP A 247 -41.55 -28.75 41.74
N PRO A 248 -40.59 -29.06 42.62
CA PRO A 248 -39.56 -28.10 43.04
C PRO A 248 -38.34 -28.20 42.09
N THR A 249 -38.29 -27.35 41.06
CA THR A 249 -37.19 -27.34 40.08
C THR A 249 -36.08 -26.35 40.46
N VAL A 250 -34.81 -26.76 40.34
CA VAL A 250 -33.65 -25.84 40.42
C VAL A 250 -33.16 -25.52 39.02
N THR A 251 -33.15 -24.24 38.66
CA THR A 251 -32.62 -23.75 37.38
C THR A 251 -31.34 -22.96 37.58
N ILE A 252 -30.64 -22.74 36.48
CA ILE A 252 -29.38 -22.02 36.43
C ILE A 252 -29.58 -20.78 35.58
N ASN A 253 -29.28 -19.64 36.19
CA ASN A 253 -29.33 -18.35 35.52
C ASN A 253 -27.95 -18.03 34.96
N ASP A 254 -27.70 -18.44 33.73
CA ASP A 254 -26.63 -17.84 32.94
C ASP A 254 -27.02 -16.38 32.65
N GLN A 255 -26.06 -15.46 32.68
CA GLN A 255 -26.27 -14.02 32.48
C GLN A 255 -27.03 -13.78 31.16
N ASN A 256 -28.36 -13.70 31.23
CA ASN A 256 -29.24 -13.82 30.07
C ASN A 256 -29.49 -12.45 29.44
N LEU A 257 -28.90 -12.21 28.27
CA LEU A 257 -29.30 -11.15 27.34
C LEU A 257 -30.65 -11.47 26.65
N MET A 258 -31.12 -12.73 26.77
CA MET A 258 -32.38 -13.25 26.23
C MET A 258 -33.52 -13.09 27.26
N LYS A 259 -34.63 -12.48 26.85
CA LYS A 259 -35.78 -12.18 27.73
C LYS A 259 -37.10 -12.52 27.05
N ASP A 260 -38.06 -13.06 27.79
CA ASP A 260 -39.47 -13.10 27.39
C ASP A 260 -40.42 -12.82 28.56
N ALA A 261 -41.55 -12.17 28.27
CA ALA A 261 -42.61 -11.96 29.25
C ALA A 261 -43.91 -11.63 28.53
N TYR A 262 -45.05 -12.01 29.10
CA TYR A 262 -46.32 -11.45 28.66
C TYR A 262 -46.88 -10.47 29.69
N ILE A 263 -47.67 -9.52 29.22
CA ILE A 263 -48.49 -8.63 30.04
C ILE A 263 -49.92 -8.69 29.53
N PHE A 264 -50.88 -8.30 30.36
CA PHE A 264 -52.23 -8.05 29.89
C PHE A 264 -52.85 -6.83 30.54
N GLU A 265 -53.84 -6.27 29.85
CA GLU A 265 -54.49 -5.02 30.25
C GLU A 265 -55.16 -5.14 31.62
N GLY A 266 -54.84 -4.22 32.52
CA GLY A 266 -55.40 -4.18 33.88
C GLY A 266 -54.65 -5.01 34.94
N SER A 267 -53.58 -5.74 34.59
CA SER A 267 -52.77 -6.49 35.57
C SER A 267 -51.48 -5.79 35.97
N ALA A 268 -51.27 -5.64 37.29
CA ALA A 268 -50.01 -5.14 37.85
C ALA A 268 -48.94 -6.24 38.07
N SER A 269 -49.30 -7.52 37.88
CA SER A 269 -48.37 -8.64 38.08
C SER A 269 -47.30 -8.74 36.99
N ASN A 270 -46.14 -9.28 37.36
CA ASN A 270 -45.09 -9.71 36.45
C ASN A 270 -45.29 -11.18 36.07
N TYR A 271 -45.08 -11.51 34.79
CA TYR A 271 -45.22 -12.88 34.28
C TYR A 271 -43.97 -13.37 33.53
N GLY A 272 -42.80 -12.74 33.77
CA GLY A 272 -41.54 -13.10 33.12
C GLY A 272 -40.88 -14.37 33.66
N SER A 273 -41.57 -15.17 34.48
CA SER A 273 -41.13 -16.49 34.92
C SER A 273 -42.18 -17.58 34.65
N ASN A 274 -43.24 -17.25 33.90
CA ASN A 274 -44.25 -18.22 33.53
C ASN A 274 -43.74 -19.13 32.41
N VAL A 275 -44.12 -20.40 32.43
CA VAL A 275 -43.78 -21.40 31.39
C VAL A 275 -44.45 -21.19 30.02
N SER A 276 -45.21 -20.10 29.89
CA SER A 276 -45.92 -19.74 28.67
C SER A 276 -46.05 -18.23 28.51
N VAL A 277 -46.03 -17.79 27.25
CA VAL A 277 -46.34 -16.41 26.85
C VAL A 277 -47.61 -16.37 26.01
N ILE A 278 -48.36 -15.26 26.10
CA ILE A 278 -49.73 -15.17 25.59
C ILE A 278 -49.88 -13.98 24.64
N ILE A 279 -50.56 -14.21 23.53
CA ILE A 279 -50.96 -13.18 22.55
C ILE A 279 -52.45 -13.36 22.27
N GLY A 280 -53.22 -12.27 22.16
CA GLY A 280 -54.64 -12.32 21.82
C GLY A 280 -55.51 -11.49 22.73
N SER A 281 -56.79 -11.82 22.81
CA SER A 281 -57.72 -11.22 23.77
C SER A 281 -58.71 -12.25 24.31
N ASN A 282 -59.19 -12.03 25.53
CA ASN A 282 -60.23 -12.87 26.13
C ASN A 282 -61.65 -12.33 25.79
N SER A 283 -62.67 -13.01 26.31
CA SER A 283 -64.08 -12.67 26.08
C SER A 283 -64.52 -11.33 26.67
N THR A 284 -63.74 -10.75 27.57
CA THR A 284 -63.93 -9.40 28.13
C THR A 284 -63.12 -8.33 27.39
N ALA A 285 -62.55 -8.67 26.22
CA ALA A 285 -61.69 -7.80 25.41
C ALA A 285 -60.40 -7.32 26.10
N THR A 286 -59.94 -8.05 27.13
CA THR A 286 -58.63 -7.80 27.75
C THR A 286 -57.53 -8.32 26.83
N ARG A 287 -56.58 -7.45 26.46
CA ARG A 287 -55.52 -7.78 25.51
C ARG A 287 -54.27 -8.33 26.20
N TYR A 288 -53.66 -9.33 25.57
CA TYR A 288 -52.38 -9.93 25.96
C TYR A 288 -51.30 -9.54 24.96
N TYR A 289 -50.14 -9.14 25.47
CA TYR A 289 -48.97 -8.77 24.69
C TYR A 289 -47.78 -9.59 25.16
N THR A 290 -46.94 -10.04 24.24
CA THR A 290 -45.71 -10.77 24.56
C THR A 290 -44.50 -9.93 24.15
N TYR A 291 -43.54 -9.73 25.05
CA TYR A 291 -42.27 -9.06 24.81
C TYR A 291 -41.16 -10.11 24.72
N ILE A 292 -40.28 -10.02 23.72
CA ILE A 292 -39.17 -10.94 23.51
C ILE A 292 -37.93 -10.16 23.08
N GLN A 293 -36.79 -10.39 23.74
CA GLN A 293 -35.48 -9.87 23.35
C GLN A 293 -34.54 -11.04 23.03
N CYS A 294 -33.82 -10.92 21.93
CA CYS A 294 -32.80 -11.88 21.48
C CYS A 294 -31.43 -11.18 21.40
N ASP A 295 -30.36 -11.93 21.62
CA ASP A 295 -28.97 -11.46 21.51
C ASP A 295 -28.47 -11.65 20.08
N LEU A 296 -28.11 -10.54 19.44
CA LEU A 296 -27.60 -10.50 18.06
C LEU A 296 -26.11 -10.21 17.99
N SER A 297 -25.39 -10.09 19.12
CA SER A 297 -23.97 -9.71 19.17
C SER A 297 -23.02 -10.64 18.41
N PHE A 298 -23.51 -11.80 17.96
CA PHE A 298 -22.76 -12.80 17.21
C PHE A 298 -23.03 -12.78 15.70
N ILE A 299 -23.99 -11.96 15.26
CA ILE A 299 -24.11 -11.59 13.85
C ILE A 299 -23.07 -10.47 13.63
N PRO A 300 -22.18 -10.60 12.63
CA PRO A 300 -21.20 -9.56 12.36
C PRO A 300 -21.85 -8.20 12.15
N ASN A 301 -21.21 -7.16 12.67
CA ASN A 301 -21.55 -5.78 12.30
C ASN A 301 -21.41 -5.66 10.77
N ASP A 302 -22.32 -4.92 10.14
CA ASP A 302 -22.42 -4.76 8.67
C ASP A 302 -22.84 -6.03 7.89
N ALA A 303 -23.30 -7.07 8.59
CA ALA A 303 -23.93 -8.21 7.93
C ALA A 303 -25.23 -7.78 7.24
N LYS A 304 -25.37 -8.15 5.97
CA LYS A 304 -26.61 -7.93 5.23
C LYS A 304 -27.62 -8.98 5.61
N ILE A 305 -28.70 -8.57 6.27
CA ILE A 305 -29.76 -9.50 6.68
C ILE A 305 -30.63 -9.86 5.48
N LEU A 306 -30.56 -11.11 5.05
CA LEU A 306 -31.34 -11.62 3.92
C LEU A 306 -32.76 -12.00 4.35
N ASN A 307 -32.89 -12.61 5.52
CA ASN A 307 -34.18 -13.02 6.10
C ASN A 307 -34.04 -13.23 7.60
N ALA A 308 -35.00 -12.79 8.42
CA ALA A 308 -35.05 -13.14 9.84
C ALA A 308 -36.46 -13.57 10.27
N GLU A 309 -36.55 -14.73 10.93
CA GLU A 309 -37.81 -15.28 11.44
C GLU A 309 -37.76 -15.50 12.95
N LEU A 310 -38.67 -14.83 13.68
CA LEU A 310 -38.94 -15.15 15.07
C LEU A 310 -39.94 -16.30 15.13
N GLN A 311 -39.56 -17.41 15.76
CA GLN A 311 -40.34 -18.65 15.81
C GLN A 311 -40.77 -18.98 17.24
N LEU A 312 -42.08 -19.14 17.46
CA LEU A 312 -42.66 -19.57 18.74
C LEU A 312 -43.54 -20.81 18.53
N THR A 313 -43.60 -21.71 19.50
CA THR A 313 -44.42 -22.93 19.43
C THR A 313 -45.72 -22.78 20.21
N ALA A 314 -46.86 -22.73 19.51
CA ALA A 314 -48.19 -22.72 20.11
C ALA A 314 -48.57 -24.12 20.61
N TYR A 315 -48.98 -24.22 21.88
CA TYR A 315 -49.45 -25.48 22.49
C TYR A 315 -50.92 -25.40 22.94
N ASN A 316 -51.50 -24.21 22.99
CA ASN A 316 -52.94 -24.00 23.20
C ASN A 316 -53.42 -22.78 22.40
N TRP A 317 -54.67 -22.79 21.94
CA TRP A 317 -55.28 -21.67 21.24
C TRP A 317 -56.81 -21.65 21.32
N GLY A 318 -57.42 -20.47 21.25
CA GLY A 318 -58.87 -20.24 21.39
C GLY A 318 -59.75 -20.65 20.20
N ASN A 319 -59.31 -21.56 19.33
CA ASN A 319 -60.03 -22.09 18.15
C ASN A 319 -60.62 -21.04 17.17
N LYS A 320 -60.15 -19.79 17.20
CA LYS A 320 -60.41 -18.77 16.18
C LYS A 320 -59.09 -18.19 15.70
N ALA A 321 -59.01 -17.90 14.40
CA ALA A 321 -57.82 -17.30 13.84
C ALA A 321 -57.66 -15.85 14.32
N VAL A 322 -56.41 -15.45 14.58
CA VAL A 322 -56.06 -14.11 15.07
C VAL A 322 -54.93 -13.57 14.22
N ASN A 323 -55.06 -12.35 13.71
CA ASN A 323 -53.94 -11.69 13.01
C ASN A 323 -53.00 -11.07 14.05
N SER A 324 -51.71 -11.37 13.96
CA SER A 324 -50.67 -10.89 14.86
C SER A 324 -49.52 -10.22 14.10
N TRP A 325 -48.72 -9.42 14.79
CA TRP A 325 -47.57 -8.71 14.22
C TRP A 325 -46.56 -8.38 15.32
N ALA A 326 -45.35 -8.01 14.90
CA ALA A 326 -44.28 -7.52 15.76
C ALA A 326 -44.16 -5.98 15.70
N GLU A 327 -43.82 -5.37 16.82
CA GLU A 327 -43.49 -3.95 16.99
C GLU A 327 -42.14 -3.83 17.69
N ILE A 328 -41.33 -2.83 17.34
CA ILE A 328 -40.02 -2.59 17.96
C ILE A 328 -40.22 -1.99 19.35
N VAL A 329 -39.54 -2.54 20.35
CA VAL A 329 -39.49 -1.97 21.71
C VAL A 329 -38.44 -0.86 21.73
N LEU A 330 -38.80 0.32 22.26
CA LEU A 330 -37.97 1.52 22.19
C LEU A 330 -37.21 1.82 23.49
N ASP A 331 -37.59 1.19 24.60
CA ASP A 331 -36.96 1.37 25.90
C ASP A 331 -36.40 0.06 26.44
N GLU A 332 -35.31 0.16 27.21
CA GLU A 332 -34.79 -0.99 27.97
C GLU A 332 -35.83 -1.50 28.97
N TRP A 333 -35.94 -2.82 29.10
CA TRP A 333 -36.82 -3.46 30.07
C TRP A 333 -36.15 -4.64 30.75
N GLN A 334 -36.62 -4.94 31.96
CA GLN A 334 -36.15 -6.05 32.77
C GLN A 334 -37.27 -7.07 32.93
N GLU A 335 -37.00 -8.30 32.56
CA GLU A 335 -37.96 -9.40 32.61
C GLU A 335 -38.53 -9.62 34.02
N ALA A 336 -37.71 -9.43 35.05
CA ALA A 336 -38.12 -9.61 36.44
C ALA A 336 -39.10 -8.52 36.96
N THR A 337 -39.28 -7.41 36.24
CA THR A 337 -40.08 -6.26 36.70
C THR A 337 -41.10 -5.75 35.69
N ILE A 338 -41.09 -6.25 34.45
CA ILE A 338 -42.05 -5.86 33.42
C ILE A 338 -43.48 -6.22 33.86
N SER A 339 -44.39 -5.28 33.73
CA SER A 339 -45.81 -5.42 34.06
C SER A 339 -46.59 -4.40 33.25
N GLN A 340 -47.93 -4.45 33.25
CA GLN A 340 -48.71 -3.47 32.48
C GLN A 340 -48.42 -2.00 32.88
N PRO A 341 -48.26 -1.66 34.18
CA PRO A 341 -47.88 -0.32 34.60
C PRO A 341 -46.44 0.07 34.21
N ASN A 342 -45.53 -0.91 34.14
CA ASN A 342 -44.09 -0.73 33.90
C ASN A 342 -43.66 -1.25 32.50
N LYS A 343 -44.54 -1.18 31.50
CA LYS A 343 -44.24 -1.66 30.14
C LYS A 343 -43.41 -0.63 29.36
N PRO A 344 -42.43 -1.07 28.55
CA PRO A 344 -41.69 -0.16 27.68
C PRO A 344 -42.56 0.32 26.52
N SER A 345 -42.20 1.47 25.95
CA SER A 345 -42.84 2.00 24.75
C SER A 345 -42.44 1.18 23.52
N VAL A 346 -43.27 1.24 22.48
CA VAL A 346 -43.03 0.59 21.19
C VAL A 346 -43.26 1.57 20.05
N ASN A 347 -42.76 1.26 18.87
CA ASN A 347 -43.07 2.04 17.67
C ASN A 347 -44.49 1.76 17.13
N ASP A 348 -44.93 2.59 16.18
CA ASP A 348 -46.27 2.47 15.57
C ASP A 348 -46.32 1.57 14.32
N THR A 349 -45.17 1.05 13.86
CA THR A 349 -45.08 0.20 12.66
C THR A 349 -45.35 -1.27 12.98
N ARG A 350 -46.14 -1.93 12.13
CA ARG A 350 -46.43 -3.38 12.24
C ARG A 350 -45.52 -4.16 11.29
N TYR A 351 -44.67 -5.02 11.84
CA TYR A 351 -43.81 -5.91 11.06
C TYR A 351 -44.31 -7.36 11.12
N GLY A 352 -43.95 -8.17 10.13
CA GLY A 352 -44.13 -9.63 10.17
C GLY A 352 -45.56 -10.11 10.37
N GLN A 353 -46.55 -9.40 9.81
CA GLN A 353 -47.97 -9.74 10.00
C GLN A 353 -48.25 -11.22 9.66
N TYR A 354 -48.91 -11.93 10.57
CA TYR A 354 -49.11 -13.37 10.49
C TYR A 354 -50.50 -13.77 11.01
N SER A 355 -51.21 -14.62 10.26
CA SER A 355 -52.50 -15.16 10.69
C SER A 355 -52.32 -16.42 11.54
N LEU A 356 -52.43 -16.26 12.85
CA LEU A 356 -52.33 -17.37 13.81
C LEU A 356 -53.54 -18.29 13.70
N SER A 357 -53.30 -19.57 13.45
CA SER A 357 -54.30 -20.64 13.49
C SER A 357 -53.64 -21.98 13.83
N GLY A 358 -54.33 -22.83 14.61
CA GLY A 358 -53.85 -24.15 15.00
C GLY A 358 -52.62 -24.16 15.93
N LEU A 359 -52.22 -25.37 16.34
CA LEU A 359 -51.02 -25.60 17.18
C LEU A 359 -49.73 -25.63 16.34
N GLY A 360 -48.57 -25.75 17.00
CA GLY A 360 -47.26 -25.89 16.36
C GLY A 360 -46.51 -24.57 16.20
N VAL A 361 -45.41 -24.60 15.45
CA VAL A 361 -44.52 -23.45 15.23
C VAL A 361 -45.26 -22.36 14.42
N LYS A 362 -45.12 -21.12 14.87
CA LYS A 362 -45.58 -19.89 14.20
C LYS A 362 -44.37 -18.98 14.01
N SER A 363 -44.26 -18.38 12.83
CA SER A 363 -43.10 -17.59 12.41
C SER A 363 -43.52 -16.19 12.00
N TRP A 364 -42.89 -15.18 12.59
CA TRP A 364 -43.02 -13.77 12.18
C TRP A 364 -41.77 -13.37 11.43
N ASN A 365 -41.93 -12.86 10.19
CA ASN A 365 -40.81 -12.29 9.45
C ASN A 365 -40.47 -10.91 10.03
N ILE A 366 -39.33 -10.83 10.70
CA ILE A 366 -38.84 -9.60 11.35
C ILE A 366 -37.52 -9.13 10.72
N THR A 367 -37.30 -9.45 9.44
CA THR A 367 -36.07 -9.12 8.70
C THR A 367 -35.69 -7.66 8.84
N GLU A 368 -36.64 -6.75 8.60
CA GLU A 368 -36.42 -5.30 8.68
C GLU A 368 -36.03 -4.83 10.09
N ILE A 369 -36.61 -5.43 11.14
CA ILE A 369 -36.24 -5.12 12.52
C ILE A 369 -34.80 -5.57 12.81
N VAL A 370 -34.45 -6.80 12.41
CA VAL A 370 -33.13 -7.38 12.65
C VAL A 370 -32.05 -6.64 11.84
N ASP A 371 -32.36 -6.19 10.63
CA ASP A 371 -31.47 -5.37 9.81
C ASP A 371 -31.18 -4.01 10.46
N GLN A 372 -32.20 -3.33 11.02
CA GLN A 372 -32.00 -2.09 11.80
C GLN A 372 -31.13 -2.30 13.04
N TRP A 373 -31.22 -3.48 13.68
CA TRP A 373 -30.40 -3.80 14.85
C TRP A 373 -28.95 -4.17 14.48
N ALA A 374 -28.75 -4.93 13.41
CA ALA A 374 -27.43 -5.34 12.94
C ALA A 374 -26.60 -4.16 12.39
N ASN A 375 -27.26 -3.17 11.80
CA ASN A 375 -26.65 -1.94 11.28
C ASN A 375 -26.64 -0.77 12.30
N GLU A 376 -26.92 -1.05 13.57
CA GLU A 376 -26.93 -0.06 14.67
C GLU A 376 -27.87 1.16 14.47
N GLU A 377 -28.83 1.08 13.55
CA GLU A 377 -29.82 2.15 13.31
C GLU A 377 -30.77 2.32 14.51
N THR A 378 -31.11 1.21 15.18
CA THR A 378 -31.88 1.22 16.42
C THR A 378 -31.26 0.27 17.47
N PRO A 379 -31.28 0.63 18.76
CA PRO A 379 -30.85 -0.30 19.81
C PRO A 379 -31.76 -1.53 19.88
N ASN A 380 -31.17 -2.72 20.06
CA ASN A 380 -31.92 -3.95 20.24
C ASN A 380 -32.48 -4.07 21.67
N TYR A 381 -33.70 -3.57 21.90
CA TYR A 381 -34.49 -3.83 23.11
C TYR A 381 -35.55 -4.93 22.93
N GLY A 382 -35.55 -5.63 21.79
CA GLY A 382 -36.50 -6.69 21.48
C GLY A 382 -37.78 -6.23 20.77
N VAL A 383 -38.72 -7.15 20.61
CA VAL A 383 -40.02 -6.93 19.98
C VAL A 383 -41.18 -7.15 20.95
N ARG A 384 -42.28 -6.44 20.72
CA ARG A 384 -43.60 -6.78 21.26
C ARG A 384 -44.42 -7.47 20.17
N LEU A 385 -44.90 -8.67 20.46
CA LEU A 385 -45.93 -9.35 19.68
C LEU A 385 -47.32 -8.91 20.14
N ASN A 386 -48.11 -8.48 19.17
CA ASN A 386 -49.44 -7.93 19.33
C ASN A 386 -50.42 -8.62 18.37
N SER A 387 -51.71 -8.42 18.59
CA SER A 387 -52.76 -8.96 17.72
C SER A 387 -53.99 -8.08 17.63
N ASP A 388 -54.84 -8.40 16.67
CA ASP A 388 -56.20 -7.86 16.62
C ASP A 388 -56.99 -8.20 17.90
N ASN A 389 -57.93 -7.34 18.26
CA ASN A 389 -58.81 -7.51 19.42
C ASN A 389 -59.96 -8.47 19.07
N VAL A 390 -59.66 -9.77 19.09
CA VAL A 390 -60.59 -10.86 18.85
C VAL A 390 -60.65 -11.72 20.11
N ASP A 391 -61.85 -12.17 20.50
CA ASP A 391 -62.07 -13.13 21.59
C ASP A 391 -61.50 -14.52 21.24
N ALA A 392 -60.17 -14.59 21.30
CA ALA A 392 -59.30 -15.74 21.12
C ALA A 392 -57.88 -15.33 21.51
N TYR A 393 -57.18 -16.23 22.20
CA TYR A 393 -55.77 -16.09 22.53
C TYR A 393 -54.99 -17.36 22.19
N PHE A 394 -53.68 -17.20 22.03
CA PHE A 394 -52.72 -18.25 21.82
C PHE A 394 -51.75 -18.29 22.98
N GLN A 395 -51.45 -19.49 23.47
CA GLN A 395 -50.39 -19.73 24.44
C GLN A 395 -49.21 -20.41 23.74
N PHE A 396 -48.05 -19.78 23.85
CA PHE A 396 -46.79 -20.25 23.32
C PHE A 396 -45.89 -20.70 24.45
N ARG A 397 -44.98 -21.63 24.16
CA ARG A 397 -43.93 -21.99 25.11
C ARG A 397 -43.00 -20.78 25.30
N SER A 398 -42.74 -20.41 26.56
CA SER A 398 -41.71 -19.44 26.92
C SER A 398 -40.35 -20.10 27.05
N LYS A 399 -39.31 -19.32 27.35
CA LYS A 399 -37.97 -19.83 27.66
C LYS A 399 -37.90 -20.68 28.94
N GLU A 400 -38.87 -20.55 29.84
CA GLU A 400 -39.02 -21.34 31.08
C GLU A 400 -39.69 -22.69 30.82
N SER A 401 -40.19 -22.94 29.61
CA SER A 401 -40.81 -24.21 29.29
C SER A 401 -39.84 -25.37 29.46
N SER A 402 -40.28 -26.46 30.07
CA SER A 402 -39.53 -27.72 30.15
C SER A 402 -39.33 -28.41 28.79
N TYR A 403 -40.10 -28.02 27.76
CA TYR A 403 -39.95 -28.51 26.39
C TYR A 403 -38.94 -27.66 25.62
N THR A 404 -37.66 -27.91 25.84
CA THR A 404 -36.56 -27.05 25.35
C THR A 404 -36.51 -26.91 23.83
N SER A 405 -36.87 -27.94 23.08
CA SER A 405 -36.94 -27.90 21.61
C SER A 405 -38.09 -27.04 21.07
N ALA A 406 -39.05 -26.66 21.91
CA ALA A 406 -40.22 -25.86 21.55
C ALA A 406 -40.11 -24.40 22.04
N ARG A 407 -39.04 -24.04 22.76
CA ARG A 407 -38.76 -22.67 23.23
C ARG A 407 -38.62 -21.69 22.06
N PRO A 408 -38.86 -20.38 22.27
CA PRO A 408 -38.72 -19.41 21.19
C PRO A 408 -37.29 -19.36 20.65
N LYS A 409 -37.17 -19.15 19.34
CA LYS A 409 -35.88 -18.93 18.67
C LYS A 409 -35.99 -17.90 17.55
N LEU A 410 -34.88 -17.25 17.25
CA LEU A 410 -34.72 -16.37 16.09
C LEU A 410 -33.81 -17.05 15.06
N VAL A 411 -34.27 -17.16 13.83
CA VAL A 411 -33.48 -17.71 12.72
C VAL A 411 -33.11 -16.57 11.79
N VAL A 412 -31.82 -16.29 11.65
CA VAL A 412 -31.29 -15.18 10.84
C VAL A 412 -30.48 -15.75 9.69
N ASN A 413 -30.89 -15.45 8.46
CA ASN A 413 -30.11 -15.68 7.26
C ASN A 413 -29.44 -14.36 6.88
N TYR A 414 -28.12 -14.36 6.71
CA TYR A 414 -27.36 -13.16 6.39
C TYR A 414 -26.18 -13.48 5.48
N ASN A 415 -25.72 -12.46 4.78
CA ASN A 415 -24.45 -12.48 4.08
C ASN A 415 -23.47 -11.51 4.75
N THR A 416 -22.18 -11.73 4.59
CA THR A 416 -21.16 -10.74 4.96
C THR A 416 -20.50 -10.23 3.71
N LEU A 417 -20.21 -8.93 3.63
CA LEU A 417 -19.55 -8.37 2.45
C LEU A 417 -18.13 -8.96 2.28
N PRO A 418 -17.69 -9.24 1.04
CA PRO A 418 -16.29 -9.55 0.78
C PRO A 418 -15.41 -8.34 1.14
N THR A 419 -14.18 -8.55 1.59
CA THR A 419 -13.25 -7.43 1.83
C THR A 419 -12.98 -6.67 0.54
N SER A 420 -12.72 -5.38 0.59
CA SER A 420 -12.26 -4.65 -0.60
C SER A 420 -10.97 -5.25 -1.15
N PRO A 421 -10.83 -5.38 -2.49
CA PRO A 421 -9.55 -5.69 -3.11
C PRO A 421 -8.56 -4.57 -2.85
N ILE A 422 -7.27 -4.82 -3.08
CA ILE A 422 -6.25 -3.77 -3.03
C ILE A 422 -5.63 -3.62 -4.41
N LEU A 423 -5.92 -2.54 -5.11
CA LEU A 423 -5.36 -2.22 -6.41
C LEU A 423 -3.85 -1.99 -6.26
N LEU A 424 -3.07 -2.73 -7.05
CA LEU A 424 -1.61 -2.69 -7.00
C LEU A 424 -1.03 -1.95 -8.20
N ASN A 425 -1.66 -2.06 -9.36
CA ASN A 425 -1.20 -1.42 -10.60
C ASN A 425 -2.40 -1.14 -11.53
N PRO A 426 -2.55 0.09 -12.04
CA PRO A 426 -1.74 1.27 -11.73
C PRO A 426 -2.10 1.82 -10.36
N ASN A 427 -1.14 2.44 -9.68
CA ASN A 427 -1.37 3.01 -8.36
C ASN A 427 -0.86 4.46 -8.22
N GLY A 428 -0.40 5.08 -9.32
CA GLY A 428 -0.11 6.51 -9.42
C GLY A 428 1.24 6.80 -10.07
N GLY A 429 1.23 7.68 -11.07
CA GLY A 429 2.42 8.17 -11.78
C GLY A 429 2.86 7.34 -12.98
N GLU A 430 2.22 6.20 -13.26
CA GLU A 430 2.49 5.39 -14.45
C GLU A 430 1.98 6.07 -15.74
N THR A 431 2.55 5.72 -16.90
CA THR A 431 2.08 6.14 -18.23
C THR A 431 1.76 4.92 -19.07
N TRP A 432 0.50 4.79 -19.49
CA TRP A 432 -0.05 3.63 -20.21
C TRP A 432 -0.53 4.04 -21.61
N ASN A 433 -0.35 3.18 -22.60
CA ASN A 433 -0.56 3.53 -24.01
C ASN A 433 -1.37 2.51 -24.84
N SER A 434 -1.44 1.26 -24.40
CA SER A 434 -1.99 0.11 -25.15
C SER A 434 -2.37 -1.02 -24.18
N LEU A 435 -2.00 -2.27 -24.44
CA LEU A 435 -2.29 -3.41 -23.57
C LEU A 435 -1.47 -3.33 -22.27
N HIS A 436 -2.15 -3.17 -21.14
CA HIS A 436 -1.56 -3.18 -19.80
C HIS A 436 -2.33 -4.11 -18.87
N THR A 437 -1.62 -4.70 -17.90
CA THR A 437 -2.20 -5.57 -16.88
C THR A 437 -2.56 -4.75 -15.65
N ILE A 438 -3.86 -4.64 -15.37
CA ILE A 438 -4.37 -4.14 -14.10
C ILE A 438 -4.24 -5.28 -13.09
N ALA A 439 -3.66 -5.02 -11.91
CA ALA A 439 -3.40 -6.06 -10.90
C ALA A 439 -3.87 -5.61 -9.52
N TRP A 440 -4.36 -6.55 -8.72
CA TRP A 440 -4.83 -6.32 -7.36
C TRP A 440 -4.52 -7.48 -6.42
N LYS A 441 -4.53 -7.23 -5.12
CA LYS A 441 -4.58 -8.25 -4.09
C LYS A 441 -6.02 -8.77 -3.98
N GLU A 442 -6.16 -10.09 -3.94
CA GLU A 442 -7.45 -10.76 -3.79
C GLU A 442 -8.20 -10.31 -2.53
N SER A 443 -9.51 -10.25 -2.67
CA SER A 443 -10.45 -10.10 -1.55
C SER A 443 -10.62 -11.41 -0.82
N GLU A 444 -10.82 -11.32 0.49
CA GLU A 444 -11.25 -12.43 1.32
C GLU A 444 -12.75 -12.28 1.56
N ASP A 445 -13.52 -13.33 1.30
CA ASP A 445 -14.85 -13.44 1.88
C ASP A 445 -14.79 -14.49 2.99
N ASN A 446 -15.27 -14.10 4.16
CA ASN A 446 -15.28 -15.02 5.29
C ASN A 446 -16.29 -16.18 5.07
N THR A 447 -17.15 -16.09 4.04
CA THR A 447 -18.24 -17.00 3.66
C THR A 447 -17.83 -18.28 2.95
N GLU A 448 -16.68 -18.30 2.27
CA GLU A 448 -16.50 -19.33 1.25
C GLU A 448 -15.50 -20.41 1.65
N THR A 449 -16.07 -21.46 2.23
CA THR A 449 -15.39 -22.72 2.47
C THR A 449 -15.98 -23.81 1.58
N THR A 450 -15.54 -23.90 0.32
CA THR A 450 -16.02 -24.95 -0.57
C THR A 450 -15.37 -26.28 -0.17
N ILE A 451 -16.13 -27.16 0.50
CA ILE A 451 -15.65 -28.49 0.85
C ILE A 451 -15.75 -29.37 -0.40
N THR A 452 -14.61 -29.81 -0.89
CA THR A 452 -14.58 -30.68 -2.07
C THR A 452 -13.88 -32.01 -1.76
N GLU A 453 -14.45 -33.11 -2.26
CA GLU A 453 -13.92 -34.48 -2.11
C GLU A 453 -12.91 -34.75 -3.23
N TYR A 454 -11.61 -34.81 -2.91
CA TYR A 454 -10.56 -34.89 -3.95
C TYR A 454 -9.74 -36.17 -3.94
N VAL A 455 -9.72 -36.93 -2.86
CA VAL A 455 -9.04 -38.23 -2.85
C VAL A 455 -10.08 -39.29 -2.61
N LYS A 456 -10.49 -40.03 -3.64
CA LYS A 456 -11.32 -41.23 -3.50
C LYS A 456 -10.59 -42.41 -4.13
N THR A 457 -10.44 -43.49 -3.39
CA THR A 457 -9.84 -44.73 -3.88
C THR A 457 -10.92 -45.64 -4.50
N GLY A 458 -11.58 -45.21 -5.59
CA GLY A 458 -12.47 -46.08 -6.42
C GLY A 458 -13.99 -45.78 -6.39
N GLY A 459 -14.72 -46.30 -7.39
CA GLY A 459 -16.19 -46.15 -7.56
C GLY A 459 -17.05 -47.22 -6.85
N LEU A 460 -18.37 -47.00 -6.75
CA LEU A 460 -19.37 -47.91 -6.14
C LEU A 460 -19.46 -49.29 -6.90
N PRO A 461 -19.88 -50.40 -6.27
CA PRO A 461 -19.01 -51.53 -5.88
C PRO A 461 -18.87 -52.67 -6.94
N PHE A 462 -17.65 -53.19 -7.09
CA PHE A 462 -17.39 -54.62 -7.32
C PHE A 462 -16.79 -55.18 -6.01
N ALA A 463 -17.59 -55.86 -5.20
CA ALA A 463 -17.28 -56.11 -3.79
C ALA A 463 -16.48 -57.41 -3.56
N THR A 464 -15.31 -57.27 -2.96
CA THR A 464 -14.70 -58.32 -2.14
C THR A 464 -14.39 -57.75 -0.76
N TRP A 465 -14.86 -58.43 0.28
CA TRP A 465 -14.68 -58.01 1.68
C TRP A 465 -13.49 -58.76 2.27
N MET A 466 -12.60 -58.05 2.94
CA MET A 466 -11.58 -58.71 3.76
C MET A 466 -12.19 -59.29 5.04
N SER A 467 -11.66 -60.42 5.50
CA SER A 467 -12.01 -60.96 6.82
C SER A 467 -11.66 -59.94 7.90
N ALA A 468 -12.57 -59.73 8.85
CA ALA A 468 -12.31 -58.87 9.99
C ALA A 468 -11.22 -59.51 10.88
N THR A 469 -10.25 -58.71 11.30
CA THR A 469 -9.07 -59.18 12.02
C THR A 469 -8.65 -58.12 13.04
N THR A 470 -8.19 -58.55 14.21
CA THR A 470 -7.87 -57.67 15.35
C THR A 470 -6.60 -56.83 15.13
N GLY A 471 -6.70 -55.50 15.23
CA GLY A 471 -5.53 -54.61 15.22
C GLY A 471 -5.73 -53.31 14.43
N ASN A 472 -4.62 -52.61 14.19
CA ASN A 472 -4.61 -51.39 13.37
C ASN A 472 -4.55 -51.75 11.89
N SER A 473 -5.36 -51.10 11.09
CA SER A 473 -5.31 -51.20 9.64
C SER A 473 -5.64 -49.85 9.02
N GLY A 474 -5.15 -49.57 7.83
CA GLY A 474 -5.42 -48.28 7.24
C GLY A 474 -4.96 -48.12 5.81
N GLN A 475 -5.41 -47.03 5.21
CA GLN A 475 -5.04 -46.62 3.87
C GLN A 475 -4.12 -45.40 3.95
N VAL A 476 -2.87 -45.58 3.53
CA VAL A 476 -1.91 -44.51 3.26
C VAL A 476 -2.32 -43.76 1.99
N MET A 477 -2.33 -42.45 2.11
CA MET A 477 -2.62 -41.49 1.06
C MET A 477 -1.59 -40.36 1.08
N GLU A 478 -1.59 -39.57 0.02
CA GLU A 478 -0.75 -38.38 -0.14
C GLU A 478 -1.67 -37.17 -0.12
N VAL A 479 -1.25 -36.15 0.60
CA VAL A 479 -1.94 -34.86 0.59
C VAL A 479 -1.77 -34.23 -0.79
N THR A 480 -2.87 -33.93 -1.46
CA THR A 480 -2.88 -33.44 -2.86
C THR A 480 -3.08 -31.94 -2.95
N GLU A 481 -3.67 -31.33 -1.92
CA GLU A 481 -3.97 -29.90 -1.85
C GLU A 481 -3.27 -29.24 -0.64
N ASN A 482 -2.79 -28.01 -0.79
CA ASN A 482 -2.16 -27.24 0.29
C ASN A 482 -3.21 -26.54 1.16
N GLN A 483 -4.24 -27.29 1.56
CA GLN A 483 -5.45 -26.79 2.22
C GLN A 483 -5.67 -27.52 3.56
N TYR A 484 -6.57 -27.01 4.40
CA TYR A 484 -6.89 -27.70 5.65
C TYR A 484 -7.72 -28.96 5.35
N ILE A 485 -7.54 -30.03 6.12
CA ILE A 485 -8.36 -31.24 6.00
C ILE A 485 -9.60 -31.06 6.88
N SER A 486 -10.79 -31.19 6.31
CA SER A 486 -12.08 -30.98 6.99
C SER A 486 -12.81 -32.27 7.33
N GLU A 487 -12.56 -33.36 6.63
CA GLU A 487 -13.18 -34.66 6.90
C GLU A 487 -12.32 -35.78 6.31
N ILE A 488 -12.30 -36.92 7.00
CA ILE A 488 -11.81 -38.18 6.42
C ILE A 488 -12.90 -39.24 6.51
N GLY A 489 -12.93 -40.16 5.55
CA GLY A 489 -13.92 -41.24 5.54
C GLY A 489 -13.38 -42.55 4.99
N MET A 490 -13.99 -43.65 5.43
CA MET A 490 -13.71 -44.98 4.89
C MET A 490 -14.97 -45.85 4.88
N TYR A 491 -15.14 -46.62 3.81
CA TYR A 491 -16.26 -47.54 3.62
C TYR A 491 -15.99 -48.86 4.32
N LEU A 492 -16.80 -49.16 5.33
CA LEU A 492 -16.62 -50.33 6.17
C LEU A 492 -17.96 -51.04 6.38
N ARG A 493 -17.87 -52.28 6.86
CA ARG A 493 -18.99 -53.05 7.36
C ARG A 493 -18.67 -53.63 8.72
N CYS A 494 -19.59 -53.49 9.67
CA CYS A 494 -19.48 -54.19 10.95
C CYS A 494 -20.18 -55.56 10.89
N ILE A 495 -19.47 -56.62 11.25
CA ILE A 495 -20.06 -57.96 11.50
C ILE A 495 -20.16 -58.16 13.01
N ASN A 496 -21.27 -57.76 13.63
CA ASN A 496 -21.52 -58.02 15.05
C ASN A 496 -22.77 -58.93 15.21
N PRO A 497 -22.67 -60.15 15.74
CA PRO A 497 -23.86 -60.99 15.93
C PRO A 497 -24.78 -60.51 17.08
N ASP A 498 -24.27 -59.67 18.00
CA ASP A 498 -24.99 -59.19 19.17
C ASP A 498 -25.64 -57.82 18.90
N SER A 499 -26.88 -57.63 19.32
CA SER A 499 -27.80 -56.52 18.95
C SER A 499 -27.46 -55.12 19.50
N TYR A 500 -26.18 -54.72 19.54
CA TYR A 500 -25.70 -53.42 20.02
C TYR A 500 -24.67 -52.78 19.06
N PRO A 501 -24.55 -51.43 19.03
CA PRO A 501 -23.53 -50.75 18.23
C PRO A 501 -22.11 -51.07 18.73
N TYR A 502 -21.18 -51.29 17.81
CA TYR A 502 -19.78 -51.61 18.10
C TYR A 502 -18.89 -50.37 17.93
N ASN A 503 -18.04 -50.04 18.89
CA ASN A 503 -17.17 -48.87 18.80
C ASN A 503 -15.79 -49.26 18.25
N PHE A 504 -15.32 -48.50 17.26
CA PHE A 504 -13.95 -48.57 16.74
C PHE A 504 -13.38 -47.15 16.64
N THR A 505 -12.06 -46.99 16.59
CA THR A 505 -11.45 -45.66 16.45
C THR A 505 -11.01 -45.43 15.01
N MET A 506 -11.35 -44.26 14.46
CA MET A 506 -10.83 -43.75 13.19
C MET A 506 -9.80 -42.65 13.47
N ARG A 507 -8.68 -42.63 12.74
CA ARG A 507 -7.61 -41.64 12.93
C ARG A 507 -7.03 -41.16 11.61
N LEU A 508 -6.59 -39.90 11.60
CA LEU A 508 -5.63 -39.40 10.63
C LEU A 508 -4.24 -39.42 11.27
N VAL A 509 -3.30 -40.17 10.70
CA VAL A 509 -1.96 -40.36 11.28
C VAL A 509 -0.84 -40.07 10.28
N GLY A 510 0.33 -39.68 10.78
CA GLY A 510 1.56 -39.57 10.02
C GLY A 510 2.09 -40.93 9.60
N VAL A 511 2.86 -40.98 8.52
CA VAL A 511 3.37 -42.22 7.93
C VAL A 511 4.87 -42.14 7.76
N ASN A 512 5.57 -43.17 8.25
CA ASN A 512 6.99 -43.32 7.99
C ASN A 512 7.20 -43.70 6.52
N GLU A 513 7.89 -42.84 5.76
CA GLU A 513 8.04 -43.06 4.32
C GLU A 513 8.86 -44.31 3.95
N THR A 514 9.71 -44.82 4.84
CA THR A 514 10.50 -46.03 4.55
C THR A 514 9.66 -47.28 4.80
N THR A 515 8.94 -47.35 5.93
CA THR A 515 8.18 -48.54 6.31
C THR A 515 6.74 -48.55 5.80
N LYS A 516 6.20 -47.40 5.39
CA LYS A 516 4.80 -47.17 4.99
C LYS A 516 3.78 -47.49 6.09
N LEU A 517 4.22 -47.50 7.33
CA LEU A 517 3.39 -47.69 8.52
C LEU A 517 3.22 -46.36 9.28
N PRO A 518 2.22 -46.24 10.16
CA PRO A 518 2.08 -45.10 11.05
C PRO A 518 3.37 -44.80 11.82
N ASP A 519 3.78 -43.53 11.88
CA ASP A 519 5.01 -43.09 12.57
C ASP A 519 4.79 -42.70 14.05
N GLY A 520 3.55 -42.74 14.51
CA GLY A 520 3.14 -42.36 15.86
C GLY A 520 2.60 -40.93 15.99
N VAL A 521 2.67 -40.11 14.93
CA VAL A 521 2.00 -38.81 14.88
C VAL A 521 0.51 -39.00 14.61
N ILE A 522 -0.34 -38.47 15.49
CA ILE A 522 -1.80 -38.49 15.33
C ILE A 522 -2.25 -37.05 15.07
N TYR A 523 -2.77 -36.80 13.86
CA TYR A 523 -3.31 -35.50 13.48
C TYR A 523 -4.75 -35.32 13.97
N HIS A 524 -5.55 -36.38 13.93
CA HIS A 524 -6.91 -36.38 14.44
C HIS A 524 -7.36 -37.81 14.80
N THR A 525 -8.25 -37.94 15.79
CA THR A 525 -8.79 -39.23 16.24
C THR A 525 -10.21 -39.06 16.73
N GLU A 526 -11.10 -39.97 16.36
CA GLU A 526 -12.48 -39.99 16.84
C GLU A 526 -12.97 -41.44 16.99
N THR A 527 -13.75 -41.70 18.03
CA THR A 527 -14.39 -43.00 18.26
C THR A 527 -15.71 -43.03 17.53
N VAL A 528 -15.87 -43.99 16.63
CA VAL A 528 -17.03 -44.12 15.75
C VAL A 528 -17.86 -45.33 16.17
N GLN A 529 -19.17 -45.11 16.32
CA GLN A 529 -20.11 -46.19 16.59
C GLN A 529 -20.56 -46.85 15.28
N ALA A 530 -20.24 -48.12 15.10
CA ALA A 530 -20.66 -48.92 13.96
C ALA A 530 -22.06 -49.50 14.18
N LEU A 531 -22.97 -49.21 13.24
CA LEU A 531 -24.24 -49.90 13.10
C LEU A 531 -24.01 -51.34 12.60
N ASN A 532 -24.63 -52.30 13.27
CA ASN A 532 -24.49 -53.71 12.93
C ASN A 532 -25.03 -54.03 11.52
N ASN A 533 -24.26 -54.76 10.71
CA ASN A 533 -24.57 -55.12 9.32
C ASN A 533 -24.81 -53.94 8.36
N ALA A 534 -24.48 -52.70 8.76
CA ALA A 534 -24.54 -51.56 7.87
C ALA A 534 -23.28 -51.49 6.98
N GLU A 535 -23.48 -51.36 5.67
CA GLU A 535 -22.41 -51.16 4.68
C GLU A 535 -22.41 -49.68 4.28
N ILE A 536 -21.67 -48.85 5.03
CA ILE A 536 -21.71 -47.38 4.91
C ILE A 536 -20.31 -46.76 5.00
N TYR A 537 -20.20 -45.51 4.52
CA TYR A 537 -19.04 -44.68 4.79
C TYR A 537 -19.11 -44.17 6.22
N TYR A 538 -18.16 -44.61 7.04
CA TYR A 538 -17.90 -43.99 8.32
C TYR A 538 -16.95 -42.82 8.09
N ARG A 539 -17.32 -41.66 8.63
CA ARG A 539 -16.63 -40.39 8.41
C ARG A 539 -16.44 -39.66 9.73
N ILE A 540 -15.31 -38.98 9.85
CA ILE A 540 -15.00 -38.13 11.01
C ILE A 540 -14.69 -36.74 10.50
N GLY A 541 -15.37 -35.75 11.08
CA GLY A 541 -15.16 -34.35 10.76
C GLY A 541 -13.96 -33.82 11.53
N ILE A 542 -12.99 -33.26 10.82
CA ILE A 542 -11.85 -32.60 11.44
C ILE A 542 -12.22 -31.12 11.62
N PRO A 543 -12.13 -30.55 12.84
CA PRO A 543 -12.40 -29.13 13.05
C PRO A 543 -11.62 -28.27 12.06
N SER A 544 -12.30 -27.25 11.51
CA SER A 544 -11.67 -26.33 10.56
C SER A 544 -10.40 -25.73 11.15
N ARG A 545 -9.39 -25.57 10.30
CA ARG A 545 -8.06 -25.06 10.66
C ARG A 545 -7.19 -25.91 11.60
N LEU A 546 -7.59 -27.13 11.96
CA LEU A 546 -6.81 -27.99 12.87
C LEU A 546 -5.59 -28.63 12.20
N VAL A 547 -5.75 -29.11 10.96
CA VAL A 547 -4.73 -29.90 10.25
C VAL A 547 -4.51 -29.34 8.84
N LYS A 548 -3.40 -28.61 8.65
CA LYS A 548 -2.88 -28.23 7.32
C LYS A 548 -1.57 -28.95 7.10
N LEU A 549 -1.48 -29.68 5.99
CA LEU A 549 -0.29 -30.44 5.65
C LEU A 549 0.19 -30.02 4.25
N PRO A 550 1.52 -29.93 4.02
CA PRO A 550 2.05 -29.65 2.70
C PRO A 550 1.61 -30.69 1.67
N ILE A 551 1.41 -30.26 0.43
CA ILE A 551 1.22 -31.17 -0.72
C ILE A 551 2.40 -32.16 -0.76
N GLY A 552 2.09 -33.44 -0.97
CA GLY A 552 3.06 -34.53 -0.97
C GLY A 552 3.22 -35.24 0.38
N THR A 553 2.71 -34.67 1.48
CA THR A 553 2.78 -35.31 2.80
C THR A 553 2.04 -36.65 2.80
N LYS A 554 2.70 -37.73 3.28
CA LYS A 554 2.06 -39.05 3.41
C LYS A 554 1.34 -39.16 4.75
N VAL A 555 0.07 -39.50 4.69
CA VAL A 555 -0.81 -39.70 5.84
C VAL A 555 -1.54 -41.03 5.72
N ALA A 556 -2.07 -41.57 6.81
CA ALA A 556 -2.96 -42.72 6.76
C ALA A 556 -4.29 -42.46 7.45
N ILE A 557 -5.36 -42.95 6.84
CA ILE A 557 -6.63 -43.18 7.55
C ILE A 557 -6.52 -44.52 8.25
N GLU A 558 -6.28 -44.49 9.57
CA GLU A 558 -6.13 -45.66 10.42
C GLU A 558 -7.45 -46.01 11.11
N ILE A 559 -7.77 -47.30 11.12
CA ILE A 559 -8.79 -47.94 11.93
C ILE A 559 -8.09 -48.74 13.01
N ASN A 560 -8.43 -48.46 14.26
CA ASN A 560 -8.13 -49.34 15.38
C ASN A 560 -9.40 -50.16 15.69
N ASP A 561 -9.35 -51.44 15.36
CA ASP A 561 -10.42 -52.40 15.60
C ASP A 561 -9.93 -53.49 16.57
N PRO A 562 -10.09 -53.27 17.89
CA PRO A 562 -9.50 -54.15 18.91
C PRO A 562 -10.18 -55.53 18.97
N GLU A 563 -11.45 -55.64 18.60
CA GLU A 563 -12.19 -56.92 18.60
C GLU A 563 -12.26 -57.59 17.22
N GLY A 564 -11.75 -56.94 16.17
CA GLY A 564 -11.72 -57.51 14.82
C GLY A 564 -13.12 -57.71 14.24
N LYS A 565 -14.00 -56.72 14.38
CA LYS A 565 -15.40 -56.74 13.93
C LYS A 565 -15.68 -55.89 12.68
N MET A 566 -14.70 -55.13 12.21
CA MET A 566 -14.79 -54.28 11.03
C MET A 566 -14.19 -54.98 9.82
N GLN A 567 -14.98 -55.07 8.76
CA GLN A 567 -14.51 -55.49 7.44
C GLN A 567 -14.27 -54.28 6.56
N HIS A 568 -13.17 -54.35 5.83
CA HIS A 568 -12.81 -53.37 4.82
C HIS A 568 -13.32 -53.84 3.47
N ASN A 569 -13.95 -52.92 2.74
CA ASN A 569 -14.26 -53.13 1.35
C ASN A 569 -13.07 -52.66 0.51
N TYR A 570 -12.62 -53.48 -0.41
CA TYR A 570 -11.58 -53.11 -1.36
C TYR A 570 -12.07 -53.21 -2.81
N GLY A 571 -11.54 -52.33 -3.67
CA GLY A 571 -11.94 -52.25 -5.07
C GLY A 571 -10.85 -51.71 -6.01
N ASN A 572 -11.21 -51.56 -7.29
CA ASN A 572 -10.33 -50.96 -8.31
C ASN A 572 -10.06 -49.49 -7.97
N ALA A 573 -8.79 -49.17 -7.78
CA ALA A 573 -8.34 -47.85 -7.35
C ALA A 573 -8.28 -46.83 -8.51
N GLU A 574 -8.92 -45.67 -8.33
CA GLU A 574 -8.64 -44.46 -9.12
C GLU A 574 -7.35 -43.76 -8.65
N TYR A 575 -7.01 -43.93 -7.37
CA TYR A 575 -5.86 -43.32 -6.72
C TYR A 575 -4.65 -44.28 -6.67
N GLN A 576 -3.59 -43.99 -7.43
CA GLN A 576 -2.46 -44.93 -7.61
C GLN A 576 -1.23 -44.68 -6.72
N LYS A 577 -1.30 -43.71 -5.78
CA LYS A 577 -0.13 -43.24 -5.00
C LYS A 577 -0.13 -43.69 -3.52
N GLY A 578 -1.04 -44.59 -3.15
CA GLY A 578 -1.26 -45.06 -1.78
C GLY A 578 -0.64 -46.42 -1.46
N TRP A 579 -0.81 -46.85 -0.21
CA TRP A 579 -0.54 -48.20 0.29
C TRP A 579 -1.63 -48.54 1.30
N TYR A 580 -2.02 -49.80 1.45
CA TYR A 580 -2.76 -50.21 2.64
C TYR A 580 -1.86 -51.06 3.55
N TYR A 581 -2.18 -51.04 4.84
CA TYR A 581 -1.50 -51.86 5.82
C TYR A 581 -2.50 -52.52 6.76
N TYR A 582 -2.06 -53.64 7.31
CA TYR A 582 -2.73 -54.38 8.35
C TYR A 582 -1.69 -54.87 9.36
N GLY A 583 -1.77 -54.40 10.60
CA GLY A 583 -0.73 -54.58 11.61
C GLY A 583 0.61 -54.05 11.10
N THR A 584 1.62 -54.92 11.04
CA THR A 584 2.96 -54.61 10.50
C THR A 584 3.13 -54.97 9.02
N THR A 585 2.09 -55.52 8.39
CA THR A 585 2.14 -55.93 6.98
C THR A 585 1.71 -54.76 6.11
N VAL A 586 2.53 -54.41 5.13
CA VAL A 586 2.23 -53.39 4.12
C VAL A 586 2.15 -54.07 2.77
N SER A 587 1.11 -53.76 1.99
CA SER A 587 1.04 -54.14 0.58
C SER A 587 1.07 -52.88 -0.29
N PRO A 588 1.88 -52.86 -1.37
CA PRO A 588 1.72 -51.86 -2.42
C PRO A 588 0.35 -52.02 -3.07
N ASN A 589 -0.23 -50.91 -3.52
CA ASN A 589 -1.45 -50.88 -4.33
C ASN A 589 -1.25 -51.77 -5.56
N ASN A 590 -1.87 -52.95 -5.57
CA ASN A 590 -2.07 -53.72 -6.78
C ASN A 590 -3.38 -53.20 -7.39
N PRO A 591 -3.49 -52.91 -8.70
CA PRO A 591 -4.75 -52.46 -9.29
C PRO A 591 -5.85 -53.49 -8.97
N GLY A 592 -6.71 -53.16 -7.99
CA GLY A 592 -7.77 -54.04 -7.49
C GLY A 592 -7.98 -54.12 -5.97
N ASN A 593 -7.06 -53.63 -5.11
CA ASN A 593 -7.11 -53.93 -3.66
C ASN A 593 -6.98 -52.73 -2.69
N ASP A 594 -7.39 -51.51 -3.07
CA ASP A 594 -7.36 -50.37 -2.14
C ASP A 594 -8.63 -50.30 -1.29
N TYR A 595 -8.50 -49.90 -0.01
CA TYR A 595 -9.69 -49.62 0.79
C TYR A 595 -10.42 -48.40 0.25
N LEU A 596 -11.73 -48.47 0.11
CA LEU A 596 -12.57 -47.34 -0.31
C LEU A 596 -12.55 -46.23 0.76
N ALA A 597 -11.68 -45.23 0.60
CA ALA A 597 -11.42 -44.17 1.57
C ALA A 597 -11.32 -42.80 0.89
N TYR A 598 -11.53 -41.73 1.67
CA TYR A 598 -11.37 -40.37 1.17
C TYR A 598 -10.85 -39.34 2.17
N ILE A 599 -10.20 -38.29 1.65
CA ILE A 599 -9.88 -37.04 2.35
C ILE A 599 -10.68 -35.91 1.69
N LYS A 600 -11.36 -35.09 2.50
CA LYS A 600 -11.96 -33.83 2.08
C LYS A 600 -11.13 -32.65 2.58
N TYR A 601 -10.94 -31.68 1.69
CA TYR A 601 -10.24 -30.44 2.00
C TYR A 601 -11.24 -29.30 2.22
N GLU A 602 -10.87 -28.41 3.13
CA GLU A 602 -11.42 -27.09 3.37
C GLU A 602 -10.74 -26.13 2.39
N ILE A 603 -11.41 -25.78 1.29
CA ILE A 603 -10.87 -24.82 0.33
C ILE A 603 -11.43 -23.45 0.66
N TRP A 604 -10.53 -22.50 0.93
CA TRP A 604 -10.86 -21.08 0.98
C TRP A 604 -11.05 -20.64 -0.47
N ASP A 605 -12.28 -20.37 -0.86
CA ASP A 605 -12.61 -20.11 -2.25
C ASP A 605 -12.45 -18.62 -2.57
N SER A 606 -11.21 -18.12 -2.53
CA SER A 606 -10.92 -16.86 -3.25
C SER A 606 -11.10 -17.03 -4.77
N ALA A 607 -11.35 -18.25 -5.26
CA ALA A 607 -11.52 -18.58 -6.67
C ALA A 607 -12.96 -18.41 -7.20
N SER A 608 -13.96 -18.09 -6.36
CA SER A 608 -15.31 -17.73 -6.80
C SER A 608 -15.50 -16.21 -6.96
N ILE A 609 -14.75 -15.41 -6.20
CA ILE A 609 -14.90 -13.95 -6.16
C ILE A 609 -14.57 -13.33 -7.52
N GLN A 610 -15.50 -12.53 -8.03
CA GLN A 610 -15.34 -11.78 -9.26
C GLN A 610 -15.11 -10.30 -8.96
N TYR A 611 -14.51 -9.56 -9.89
CA TYR A 611 -14.17 -8.16 -9.67
C TYR A 611 -14.80 -7.26 -10.73
N ASN A 612 -15.27 -6.09 -10.31
CA ASN A 612 -15.74 -5.03 -11.20
C ASN A 612 -14.69 -3.93 -11.26
N LEU A 613 -14.27 -3.56 -12.47
CA LEU A 613 -13.24 -2.53 -12.68
C LEU A 613 -13.82 -1.35 -13.47
N GLN A 614 -13.48 -0.14 -13.03
CA GLN A 614 -13.91 1.10 -13.65
C GLN A 614 -12.75 2.09 -13.83
N LEU A 615 -12.77 2.79 -14.95
CA LEU A 615 -11.84 3.85 -15.33
C LEU A 615 -12.52 5.21 -15.26
N SER A 616 -11.81 6.16 -14.65
CA SER A 616 -12.09 7.58 -14.73
C SER A 616 -10.97 8.25 -15.53
N ILE A 617 -11.32 9.23 -16.37
CA ILE A 617 -10.36 10.08 -17.09
C ILE A 617 -10.27 11.51 -16.53
N ASP A 618 -11.07 11.84 -15.52
CA ASP A 618 -11.26 13.18 -14.96
C ASP A 618 -11.01 13.23 -13.43
N ASN A 619 -9.98 12.52 -12.94
CA ASN A 619 -9.57 12.45 -11.53
C ASN A 619 -10.68 12.00 -10.56
N GLY A 620 -11.51 11.05 -10.97
CA GLY A 620 -12.57 10.46 -10.16
C GLY A 620 -13.91 11.20 -10.21
N GLY A 621 -14.07 12.15 -11.14
CA GLY A 621 -15.33 12.85 -11.36
C GLY A 621 -16.41 11.95 -11.96
N ASN A 622 -16.05 11.17 -12.98
CA ASN A 622 -16.92 10.23 -13.68
C ASN A 622 -16.20 8.90 -13.95
N TYR A 623 -16.90 7.79 -13.70
CA TYR A 623 -16.38 6.44 -13.89
C TYR A 623 -17.14 5.68 -14.98
N THR A 624 -16.37 4.96 -15.80
CA THR A 624 -16.86 4.08 -16.88
C THR A 624 -16.42 2.63 -16.62
N ASN A 625 -17.27 1.65 -16.93
CA ASN A 625 -16.93 0.24 -16.74
C ASN A 625 -15.90 -0.23 -17.77
N LEU A 626 -14.76 -0.72 -17.30
CA LEU A 626 -13.83 -1.50 -18.12
C LEU A 626 -14.29 -2.95 -18.24
N ILE A 627 -14.72 -3.53 -17.11
CA ILE A 627 -15.33 -4.86 -17.06
C ILE A 627 -16.35 -4.93 -15.93
N GLY A 628 -17.51 -5.51 -16.22
CA GLY A 628 -18.60 -5.68 -15.26
C GLY A 628 -18.23 -6.67 -14.15
N LEU A 629 -17.77 -7.87 -14.52
CA LEU A 629 -17.26 -8.90 -13.62
C LEU A 629 -16.14 -9.67 -14.33
N THR A 630 -14.99 -9.83 -13.67
CA THR A 630 -13.90 -10.70 -14.14
C THR A 630 -14.31 -12.18 -14.12
N SER A 631 -13.45 -13.06 -14.64
CA SER A 631 -13.51 -14.47 -14.26
C SER A 631 -13.39 -14.62 -12.74
N PRO A 632 -14.08 -15.60 -12.13
CA PRO A 632 -13.89 -15.96 -10.72
C PRO A 632 -12.42 -16.18 -10.37
N GLY A 633 -11.97 -15.62 -9.24
CA GLY A 633 -10.60 -15.73 -8.74
C GLY A 633 -9.54 -14.92 -9.47
N ALA A 634 -9.91 -14.03 -10.38
CA ALA A 634 -8.95 -13.19 -11.07
C ALA A 634 -8.24 -12.25 -10.08
N THR A 635 -6.92 -12.14 -10.20
CA THR A 635 -6.09 -11.14 -9.48
C THR A 635 -5.48 -10.11 -10.43
N SER A 636 -5.79 -10.24 -11.72
CA SER A 636 -5.40 -9.30 -12.75
C SER A 636 -6.38 -9.30 -13.92
N TYR A 637 -6.34 -8.23 -14.70
CA TYR A 637 -7.13 -8.07 -15.92
C TYR A 637 -6.31 -7.29 -16.95
N ASP A 638 -6.09 -7.90 -18.12
CA ASP A 638 -5.44 -7.23 -19.24
C ASP A 638 -6.46 -6.36 -19.97
N TYR A 639 -6.16 -5.07 -20.10
CA TYR A 639 -7.00 -4.11 -20.81
C TYR A 639 -6.18 -3.33 -21.83
N ASP A 640 -6.74 -3.15 -23.02
CA ASP A 640 -6.12 -2.36 -24.09
C ASP A 640 -6.62 -0.92 -24.05
N PHE A 641 -5.76 -0.02 -23.62
CA PHE A 641 -6.05 1.40 -23.48
C PHE A 641 -6.02 2.17 -24.80
N ILE A 642 -5.73 1.54 -25.95
CA ILE A 642 -5.53 2.23 -27.24
C ILE A 642 -6.72 3.08 -27.72
N ASN A 643 -7.94 2.78 -27.24
CA ASN A 643 -9.15 3.54 -27.59
C ASN A 643 -9.62 4.49 -26.48
N GLU A 644 -8.95 4.50 -25.33
CA GLU A 644 -9.26 5.42 -24.24
C GLU A 644 -8.70 6.81 -24.57
N PRO A 645 -9.40 7.91 -24.23
CA PRO A 645 -8.88 9.25 -24.44
C PRO A 645 -7.57 9.48 -23.65
N GLU A 646 -6.60 10.16 -24.29
CA GLU A 646 -5.40 10.60 -23.59
C GLU A 646 -5.75 11.55 -22.43
N THR A 647 -5.13 11.33 -21.28
CA THR A 647 -5.37 12.11 -20.06
C THR A 647 -4.21 11.94 -19.08
N SER A 648 -3.88 12.98 -18.32
CA SER A 648 -2.92 12.90 -17.20
C SER A 648 -3.59 12.71 -15.84
N THR A 649 -4.90 12.50 -15.83
CA THR A 649 -5.74 12.43 -14.62
C THR A 649 -6.52 11.12 -14.53
N ALA A 650 -6.03 10.04 -15.13
CA ALA A 650 -6.73 8.76 -15.10
C ALA A 650 -6.70 8.15 -13.69
N LYS A 651 -7.80 7.52 -13.29
CA LYS A 651 -7.92 6.74 -12.05
C LYS A 651 -8.64 5.44 -12.32
N LEU A 652 -8.23 4.38 -11.63
CA LEU A 652 -8.92 3.10 -11.64
C LEU A 652 -9.53 2.84 -10.28
N ARG A 653 -10.72 2.24 -10.27
CA ARG A 653 -11.29 1.67 -9.06
C ARG A 653 -11.78 0.26 -9.30
N ILE A 654 -11.71 -0.54 -8.25
CA ILE A 654 -12.03 -1.97 -8.25
C ILE A 654 -12.83 -2.34 -7.01
N ARG A 655 -13.75 -3.28 -7.14
CA ARG A 655 -14.48 -3.89 -6.02
C ARG A 655 -14.74 -5.36 -6.28
N ALA A 656 -14.81 -6.15 -5.22
CA ALA A 656 -15.11 -7.57 -5.26
C ALA A 656 -16.62 -7.82 -5.28
N TYR A 657 -17.00 -8.99 -5.78
CA TYR A 657 -18.36 -9.50 -5.84
C TYR A 657 -18.35 -11.00 -5.50
N ASP A 658 -19.12 -11.39 -4.49
CA ASP A 658 -19.22 -12.76 -3.97
C ASP A 658 -20.39 -13.56 -4.60
N GLY A 659 -21.11 -12.97 -5.58
CA GLY A 659 -22.33 -13.55 -6.16
C GLY A 659 -23.65 -12.99 -5.59
N TYR A 660 -23.59 -12.22 -4.50
CA TYR A 660 -24.74 -11.55 -3.87
C TYR A 660 -24.50 -10.06 -3.73
N ASP A 661 -23.36 -9.69 -3.13
CA ASP A 661 -23.02 -8.36 -2.70
C ASP A 661 -21.64 -7.92 -3.18
N TYR A 662 -21.50 -6.62 -3.35
CA TYR A 662 -20.24 -6.00 -3.72
C TYR A 662 -19.51 -5.50 -2.47
N SER A 663 -18.19 -5.63 -2.45
CA SER A 663 -17.36 -4.91 -1.48
C SER A 663 -17.44 -3.39 -1.71
N GLU A 664 -16.92 -2.63 -0.75
CA GLU A 664 -16.53 -1.23 -0.99
C GLU A 664 -15.48 -1.14 -2.10
N TRP A 665 -15.48 0.00 -2.80
CA TRP A 665 -14.48 0.30 -3.81
C TRP A 665 -13.12 0.55 -3.19
N ASP A 666 -12.08 0.00 -3.81
CA ASP A 666 -10.72 0.48 -3.70
C ASP A 666 -10.35 1.27 -4.97
N GLU A 667 -9.57 2.33 -4.80
CA GLU A 667 -9.22 3.27 -5.88
C GLU A 667 -7.71 3.47 -5.90
N SER A 668 -7.12 3.62 -7.09
CA SER A 668 -5.70 3.91 -7.24
C SER A 668 -5.26 5.11 -6.39
N ASP A 669 -4.18 4.97 -5.62
CA ASP A 669 -3.69 5.97 -4.66
C ASP A 669 -3.40 7.33 -5.31
N GLY A 670 -2.94 7.32 -6.57
CA GLY A 670 -2.68 8.50 -7.39
C GLY A 670 -3.33 8.43 -8.78
N VAL A 671 -3.17 9.51 -9.53
CA VAL A 671 -3.52 9.52 -10.96
C VAL A 671 -2.41 8.85 -11.78
N PHE A 672 -2.79 8.14 -12.84
CA PHE A 672 -1.88 7.69 -13.89
C PHE A 672 -2.20 8.40 -15.21
N THR A 673 -1.29 8.32 -16.16
CA THR A 673 -1.40 8.96 -17.49
C THR A 673 -1.77 7.93 -18.54
N ILE A 674 -2.77 8.22 -19.35
CA ILE A 674 -3.01 7.52 -20.62
C ILE A 674 -2.44 8.41 -21.73
N GLN A 675 -1.43 7.92 -22.46
CA GLN A 675 -0.76 8.63 -23.54
C GLN A 675 -0.39 7.62 -24.63
N HIS A 676 -0.77 7.89 -25.88
CA HIS A 676 -0.44 7.03 -27.01
C HIS A 676 0.85 7.48 -27.70
N ASN A 677 1.56 6.54 -28.32
CA ASN A 677 2.79 6.81 -29.05
C ASN A 677 2.52 7.76 -30.22
N GLN A 678 3.32 8.82 -30.34
CA GLN A 678 3.26 9.79 -31.41
C GLN A 678 4.43 9.59 -32.37
N ALA A 679 4.17 9.69 -33.68
CA ALA A 679 5.24 9.55 -34.66
C ALA A 679 6.28 10.69 -34.49
N PRO A 680 7.57 10.40 -34.68
CA PRO A 680 8.61 11.42 -34.56
C PRO A 680 8.39 12.59 -35.53
N ALA A 681 8.83 13.78 -35.12
CA ALA A 681 8.92 14.94 -35.97
C ALA A 681 10.10 14.85 -36.94
N ALA A 682 10.12 15.74 -37.95
CA ALA A 682 11.20 15.77 -38.93
C ALA A 682 12.57 16.00 -38.25
N PRO A 683 13.63 15.27 -38.65
CA PRO A 683 14.97 15.41 -38.06
C PRO A 683 15.54 16.82 -38.23
N ILE A 684 16.26 17.29 -37.21
CA ILE A 684 16.84 18.64 -37.15
C ILE A 684 18.37 18.59 -37.08
N ASN A 685 19.06 19.74 -37.07
CA ASN A 685 20.52 19.83 -36.93
C ASN A 685 21.31 19.01 -37.98
N LEU A 686 20.82 19.01 -39.21
CA LEU A 686 21.48 18.34 -40.33
C LEU A 686 22.85 18.99 -40.63
N SER A 687 23.86 18.16 -40.88
CA SER A 687 25.19 18.59 -41.31
C SER A 687 25.79 17.56 -42.28
N PRO A 688 26.42 17.95 -43.39
CA PRO A 688 26.68 19.32 -43.83
C PRO A 688 25.42 20.03 -44.38
N ALA A 689 25.32 21.33 -44.12
CA ALA A 689 24.20 22.18 -44.50
C ALA A 689 24.68 23.51 -45.11
N GLY A 690 23.77 24.25 -45.75
CA GLY A 690 24.05 25.63 -46.19
C GLY A 690 25.08 25.81 -47.31
N GLY A 691 25.31 24.78 -48.14
CA GLY A 691 26.20 24.87 -49.30
C GLY A 691 27.70 24.75 -48.98
N GLN A 692 28.04 24.30 -47.77
CA GLN A 692 29.44 24.13 -47.33
C GLN A 692 30.23 23.22 -48.28
N SER A 693 31.47 23.61 -48.59
CA SER A 693 32.35 22.78 -49.43
C SER A 693 32.97 21.63 -48.65
N ARG A 694 32.94 20.43 -49.23
CA ARG A 694 33.55 19.21 -48.71
C ARG A 694 34.43 18.57 -49.78
N ASP A 695 35.58 18.03 -49.36
CA ASP A 695 36.46 17.28 -50.25
C ASP A 695 35.82 15.93 -50.59
N ARG A 696 35.43 15.75 -51.86
CA ARG A 696 34.76 14.54 -52.33
C ARG A 696 35.64 13.30 -52.34
N ALA A 697 36.96 13.46 -52.22
CA ALA A 697 37.90 12.35 -52.13
C ALA A 697 37.92 11.71 -50.74
N GLN A 698 37.40 12.41 -49.72
CA GLN A 698 37.26 11.92 -48.35
C GLN A 698 35.88 11.32 -48.11
N THR A 699 35.76 10.51 -47.08
CA THR A 699 34.45 10.11 -46.53
C THR A 699 33.79 11.32 -45.88
N ILE A 700 32.56 11.61 -46.28
CA ILE A 700 31.76 12.72 -45.78
C ILE A 700 30.69 12.15 -44.84
N ARG A 701 30.66 12.62 -43.59
CA ARG A 701 29.62 12.25 -42.62
C ARG A 701 28.40 13.16 -42.78
N LEU A 702 27.25 12.58 -43.07
CA LEU A 702 25.94 13.22 -42.96
C LEU A 702 25.40 12.91 -41.56
N SER A 703 25.13 13.92 -40.73
CA SER A 703 24.59 13.76 -39.38
C SER A 703 23.31 14.55 -39.19
N TRP A 704 22.44 14.07 -38.32
CA TRP A 704 21.17 14.70 -37.97
C TRP A 704 20.89 14.52 -36.47
N GLN A 705 19.81 15.13 -36.00
CA GLN A 705 19.23 14.90 -34.68
C GLN A 705 17.82 14.35 -34.84
N HIS A 706 17.58 13.17 -34.27
CA HIS A 706 16.25 12.58 -34.12
C HIS A 706 15.40 13.45 -33.17
N ASN A 707 14.13 13.61 -33.51
CA ASN A 707 13.23 14.55 -32.88
C ASN A 707 11.90 13.86 -32.61
N ASP A 708 11.76 13.23 -31.45
CA ASP A 708 10.54 12.55 -31.05
C ASP A 708 9.80 13.37 -29.96
N PRO A 709 8.49 13.64 -30.10
CA PRO A 709 7.70 14.23 -29.03
C PRO A 709 7.64 13.35 -27.77
N ASP A 710 7.78 12.03 -27.89
CA ASP A 710 7.81 11.10 -26.77
C ASP A 710 9.20 11.07 -26.13
N SER A 711 9.32 11.74 -24.99
CA SER A 711 10.59 11.94 -24.29
C SER A 711 11.26 10.61 -23.93
N GLY A 712 12.42 10.36 -24.52
CA GLY A 712 13.21 9.16 -24.26
C GLY A 712 13.00 8.03 -25.27
N ASP A 713 12.18 8.23 -26.31
CA ASP A 713 12.11 7.30 -27.46
C ASP A 713 13.30 7.54 -28.42
N PRO A 714 14.23 6.57 -28.56
CA PRO A 714 15.36 6.71 -29.47
C PRO A 714 15.01 6.22 -30.89
N GLN A 715 15.66 6.83 -31.88
CA GLN A 715 15.60 6.36 -33.27
C GLN A 715 15.87 4.84 -33.40
N SER A 716 15.02 4.12 -34.12
CA SER A 716 15.22 2.70 -34.46
C SER A 716 15.82 2.49 -35.86
N LYS A 717 15.49 3.38 -36.79
CA LYS A 717 15.82 3.29 -38.23
C LYS A 717 15.83 4.68 -38.88
N TYR A 718 16.54 4.82 -40.00
CA TYR A 718 16.42 5.99 -40.87
C TYR A 718 16.30 5.61 -42.35
N ASP A 719 15.72 6.52 -43.13
CA ASP A 719 15.79 6.56 -44.60
C ASP A 719 16.46 7.88 -45.04
N LEU A 720 17.62 7.76 -45.68
CA LEU A 720 18.40 8.85 -46.24
C LEU A 720 18.18 8.92 -47.75
N GLN A 721 17.96 10.12 -48.27
CA GLN A 721 17.94 10.37 -49.71
C GLN A 721 18.99 11.42 -50.08
N TRP A 722 19.75 11.18 -51.15
CA TRP A 722 20.69 12.17 -51.70
C TRP A 722 20.74 12.16 -53.23
N ARG A 723 21.08 13.31 -53.84
CA ARG A 723 21.26 13.45 -55.29
C ARG A 723 22.19 14.60 -55.65
N LEU A 724 22.75 14.56 -56.85
CA LEU A 724 23.37 15.73 -57.46
C LEU A 724 22.26 16.74 -57.83
N ARG A 725 22.45 18.02 -57.50
CA ARG A 725 21.48 19.08 -57.77
C ARG A 725 21.12 19.13 -59.26
N GLY A 726 19.82 19.12 -59.55
CA GLY A 726 19.28 19.04 -60.91
C GLY A 726 18.99 17.61 -61.41
N SER A 727 19.39 16.57 -60.68
CA SER A 727 18.93 15.19 -60.93
C SER A 727 17.46 15.01 -60.53
N PHE A 728 16.68 14.28 -61.32
CA PHE A 728 15.31 13.91 -60.98
C PHE A 728 15.24 12.67 -60.07
N THR A 729 16.30 11.86 -60.02
CA THR A 729 16.33 10.60 -59.26
C THR A 729 17.12 10.79 -57.98
N TRP A 730 16.54 10.36 -56.85
CA TRP A 730 17.20 10.27 -55.55
C TRP A 730 17.88 8.91 -55.41
N ASN A 731 19.09 8.90 -54.83
CA ASN A 731 19.69 7.69 -54.29
C ASN A 731 19.16 7.51 -52.87
N GLU A 732 18.74 6.30 -52.52
CA GLU A 732 18.14 6.01 -51.22
C GLU A 732 19.03 5.05 -50.41
N VAL A 733 19.12 5.29 -49.11
CA VAL A 733 19.82 4.43 -48.15
C VAL A 733 18.92 4.25 -46.94
N SER A 734 18.58 3.01 -46.62
CA SER A 734 17.79 2.66 -45.43
C SER A 734 18.62 1.78 -44.50
N GLN A 735 18.64 2.12 -43.21
CA GLN A 735 19.40 1.35 -42.22
C GLN A 735 18.67 1.31 -40.87
N VAL A 736 18.57 0.10 -40.29
CA VAL A 736 18.08 -0.11 -38.91
C VAL A 736 19.25 0.11 -37.95
N THR A 737 19.23 1.25 -37.25
CA THR A 737 20.28 1.67 -36.33
C THR A 737 19.82 2.86 -35.50
N VAL A 738 20.38 2.97 -34.29
CA VAL A 738 20.24 4.14 -33.40
C VAL A 738 21.18 5.28 -33.78
N ASN A 739 22.11 5.07 -34.73
CA ASN A 739 23.05 6.09 -35.15
C ASN A 739 22.32 7.23 -35.87
N GLN A 740 22.63 8.47 -35.46
CA GLN A 740 22.09 9.68 -36.09
C GLN A 740 23.07 10.28 -37.10
N TYR A 741 23.77 9.39 -37.82
CA TYR A 741 24.72 9.75 -38.87
C TYR A 741 24.88 8.63 -39.91
N HIS A 742 25.33 9.00 -41.10
CA HIS A 742 25.71 8.13 -42.20
C HIS A 742 26.99 8.63 -42.86
N ASP A 743 27.97 7.73 -43.02
CA ASP A 743 29.24 8.03 -43.69
C ASP A 743 29.15 7.63 -45.18
N ILE A 744 29.32 8.62 -46.07
CA ILE A 744 29.22 8.43 -47.53
C ILE A 744 30.55 8.76 -48.23
N SER A 745 30.92 7.95 -49.23
CA SER A 745 32.12 8.13 -50.06
C SER A 745 31.75 8.08 -51.55
N GLY A 746 32.62 8.61 -52.42
CA GLY A 746 32.46 8.47 -53.87
C GLY A 746 31.39 9.39 -54.49
N LEU A 747 31.04 10.49 -53.83
CA LEU A 747 30.08 11.47 -54.34
C LEU A 747 30.56 12.12 -55.66
N PRO A 748 29.65 12.48 -56.59
CA PRO A 748 29.98 13.24 -57.80
C PRO A 748 30.45 14.65 -57.45
N TYR A 749 31.18 15.30 -58.38
CA TYR A 749 31.56 16.70 -58.23
C TYR A 749 30.35 17.61 -58.45
N GLY A 750 30.09 18.55 -57.53
CA GLY A 750 28.99 19.51 -57.62
C GLY A 750 28.18 19.63 -56.34
N GLU A 751 27.05 20.34 -56.41
CA GLU A 751 26.14 20.50 -55.27
C GLU A 751 25.33 19.22 -55.02
N ILE A 752 25.40 18.70 -53.81
CA ILE A 752 24.66 17.52 -53.36
C ILE A 752 23.48 17.98 -52.51
N GLU A 753 22.28 17.60 -52.92
CA GLU A 753 21.04 17.73 -52.14
C GLU A 753 20.83 16.45 -51.34
N TRP A 754 20.47 16.56 -50.06
CA TRP A 754 20.14 15.42 -49.23
C TRP A 754 19.04 15.73 -48.20
N ARG A 755 18.29 14.72 -47.79
CA ARG A 755 17.23 14.79 -46.76
C ARG A 755 17.10 13.44 -46.06
N ILE A 756 16.53 13.45 -44.86
CA ILE A 756 16.41 12.25 -44.03
C ILE A 756 15.08 12.21 -43.29
N ARG A 757 14.54 11.01 -43.08
CA ARG A 757 13.50 10.75 -42.07
C ARG A 757 13.96 9.64 -41.14
N THR A 758 13.38 9.61 -39.95
CA THR A 758 13.72 8.68 -38.87
C THR A 758 12.48 7.95 -38.39
N TYR A 759 12.69 6.84 -37.70
CA TYR A 759 11.63 6.02 -37.11
C TYR A 759 11.87 5.87 -35.61
N ASP A 760 10.80 5.80 -34.83
CA ASP A 760 10.81 5.51 -33.39
C ASP A 760 10.89 3.99 -33.13
N GLN A 761 10.91 3.55 -31.87
CA GLN A 761 10.89 2.12 -31.53
C GLN A 761 9.59 1.40 -31.93
N ALA A 762 8.50 2.14 -32.16
CA ALA A 762 7.20 1.62 -32.60
C ALA A 762 7.04 1.53 -34.13
N GLU A 763 8.12 1.75 -34.89
CA GLU A 763 8.17 1.76 -36.35
C GLU A 763 7.34 2.87 -37.04
N LEU A 764 6.93 3.91 -36.31
CA LEU A 764 6.31 5.08 -36.91
C LEU A 764 7.38 5.98 -37.54
N SER A 765 7.12 6.45 -38.77
CA SER A 765 8.05 7.28 -39.51
C SER A 765 7.77 8.76 -39.33
N SER A 766 8.82 9.56 -39.16
CA SER A 766 8.73 11.00 -39.33
C SER A 766 8.55 11.43 -40.79
N PRO A 767 8.06 12.65 -41.04
CA PRO A 767 8.24 13.31 -42.33
C PRO A 767 9.73 13.45 -42.66
N TYR A 768 10.06 13.51 -43.95
CA TYR A 768 11.41 13.91 -44.36
C TYR A 768 11.75 15.32 -43.87
N SER A 769 12.99 15.50 -43.43
CA SER A 769 13.58 16.81 -43.17
C SER A 769 13.50 17.71 -44.41
N ASP A 770 13.67 19.02 -44.18
CA ASP A 770 13.99 19.94 -45.26
C ASP A 770 15.26 19.48 -46.00
N ILE A 771 15.31 19.80 -47.30
CA ILE A 771 16.46 19.47 -48.15
C ILE A 771 17.65 20.33 -47.73
N GLN A 772 18.76 19.68 -47.41
CA GLN A 772 20.04 20.32 -47.19
C GLN A 772 20.96 20.19 -48.40
N VAL A 773 21.87 21.15 -48.52
CA VAL A 773 22.83 21.23 -49.63
C VAL A 773 24.24 21.37 -49.10
N PHE A 774 25.19 20.71 -49.77
CA PHE A 774 26.62 20.96 -49.63
C PHE A 774 27.33 20.79 -50.98
N PHE A 775 28.51 21.37 -51.15
CA PHE A 775 29.28 21.26 -52.40
C PHE A 775 30.37 20.19 -52.26
N ALA A 776 30.34 19.17 -53.10
CA ALA A 776 31.38 18.13 -53.18
C ALA A 776 32.44 18.56 -54.21
N GLY A 777 33.53 19.18 -53.72
CA GLY A 777 34.60 19.76 -54.53
C GLY A 777 35.89 18.95 -54.52
N ASN A 778 36.90 19.42 -55.26
CA ASN A 778 38.24 18.83 -55.24
C ASN A 778 39.20 19.73 -54.44
N LYS A 779 39.90 19.15 -53.47
CA LYS A 779 40.93 19.87 -52.70
C LYS A 779 42.06 20.35 -53.63
N PRO A 780 42.54 21.61 -53.51
CA PRO A 780 43.66 22.09 -54.32
C PRO A 780 45.00 21.49 -53.86
N ALA A 781 45.97 21.47 -54.78
CA ALA A 781 47.33 21.03 -54.48
C ALA A 781 48.04 21.97 -53.49
N MET A 782 48.94 21.42 -52.67
CA MET A 782 49.76 22.17 -51.73
C MET A 782 50.59 23.25 -52.47
N PRO A 783 50.63 24.51 -51.98
CA PRO A 783 51.45 25.57 -52.55
C PRO A 783 52.94 25.35 -52.24
N THR A 784 53.83 26.19 -52.76
CA THR A 784 55.27 26.10 -52.46
C THR A 784 55.85 27.49 -52.24
N ILE A 785 56.45 27.73 -51.08
CA ILE A 785 57.22 28.96 -50.79
C ILE A 785 58.50 28.92 -51.61
N THR A 786 58.79 29.99 -52.36
CA THR A 786 59.85 29.99 -53.39
C THR A 786 61.08 30.80 -53.04
N ASN A 787 60.95 31.83 -52.20
CA ASN A 787 62.06 32.74 -51.87
C ASN A 787 62.81 32.37 -50.58
N TYR A 788 62.26 31.47 -49.77
CA TYR A 788 62.90 30.89 -48.59
C TYR A 788 62.75 29.37 -48.61
N SER A 789 63.67 28.69 -47.95
CA SER A 789 63.70 27.23 -47.80
C SER A 789 63.95 26.83 -46.34
N GLN A 790 63.75 25.56 -46.01
CA GLN A 790 64.02 25.03 -44.67
C GLN A 790 65.42 25.42 -44.18
N GLY A 791 65.51 26.07 -43.02
CA GLY A 791 66.75 26.53 -42.39
C GLY A 791 67.30 27.85 -42.91
N SER A 792 66.55 28.61 -43.72
CA SER A 792 67.02 29.92 -44.22
C SER A 792 67.19 30.94 -43.09
N THR A 793 68.19 31.83 -43.21
CA THR A 793 68.37 32.99 -42.32
C THR A 793 67.77 34.25 -42.96
N ILE A 794 66.90 34.94 -42.23
CA ILE A 794 66.19 36.17 -42.65
C ILE A 794 66.79 37.37 -41.90
N ALA A 795 67.34 38.33 -42.65
CA ALA A 795 68.06 39.48 -42.10
C ALA A 795 67.22 40.75 -41.86
N VAL A 796 65.90 40.61 -41.76
CA VAL A 796 64.94 41.70 -41.53
C VAL A 796 63.86 41.25 -40.57
N ALA A 797 63.33 42.18 -39.78
CA ALA A 797 62.24 41.89 -38.84
C ALA A 797 60.88 41.68 -39.55
N ASN A 798 60.72 42.16 -40.79
CA ASN A 798 59.46 42.06 -41.54
C ASN A 798 59.68 41.44 -42.94
N PRO A 799 59.86 40.11 -43.05
CA PRO A 799 60.16 39.48 -44.33
C PRO A 799 58.97 39.46 -45.30
N THR A 800 59.26 39.56 -46.60
CA THR A 800 58.27 39.32 -47.65
C THR A 800 58.31 37.87 -48.09
N ILE A 801 57.23 37.13 -47.90
CA ILE A 801 57.11 35.71 -48.28
C ILE A 801 56.50 35.62 -49.68
N GLN A 802 57.12 34.84 -50.57
CA GLN A 802 56.67 34.63 -51.95
C GLN A 802 56.44 33.13 -52.23
N TRP A 803 55.45 32.80 -53.05
CA TRP A 803 55.10 31.41 -53.34
C TRP A 803 54.61 31.14 -54.77
N SER A 804 54.51 29.85 -55.11
CA SER A 804 53.85 29.34 -56.31
C SER A 804 52.66 28.46 -55.94
N SER A 805 51.60 28.51 -56.74
CA SER A 805 50.32 27.83 -56.52
C SER A 805 49.53 27.70 -57.82
N SER A 806 48.65 26.70 -57.90
CA SER A 806 47.67 26.51 -58.98
C SER A 806 46.25 26.58 -58.43
N GLY A 807 45.33 27.22 -59.17
CA GLY A 807 43.93 27.33 -58.76
C GLY A 807 43.63 28.24 -57.55
N GLN A 808 44.58 29.08 -57.12
CA GLN A 808 44.42 29.97 -55.96
C GLN A 808 43.36 31.06 -56.20
N THR A 809 42.39 31.16 -55.30
CA THR A 809 41.44 32.27 -55.16
C THR A 809 41.64 33.03 -53.85
N GLY A 810 42.30 32.41 -52.86
CA GLY A 810 42.73 33.03 -51.61
C GLY A 810 43.89 32.29 -50.97
N TYR A 811 44.49 32.86 -49.95
CA TYR A 811 45.58 32.25 -49.18
C TYR A 811 45.41 32.49 -47.69
N ARG A 812 46.08 31.65 -46.90
CA ARG A 812 46.33 31.85 -45.47
C ARG A 812 47.82 31.62 -45.23
N LEU A 813 48.49 32.64 -44.70
CA LEU A 813 49.89 32.57 -44.31
C LEU A 813 50.01 32.84 -42.82
N GLN A 814 50.65 31.94 -42.08
CA GLN A 814 50.87 32.05 -40.65
C GLN A 814 52.37 31.98 -40.36
N VAL A 815 52.85 32.86 -39.49
CA VAL A 815 54.19 32.81 -38.91
C VAL A 815 54.04 32.45 -37.45
N LYS A 816 54.76 31.44 -37.00
CA LYS A 816 54.74 30.94 -35.63
C LYS A 816 56.13 30.97 -35.02
N ASP A 817 56.23 31.22 -33.73
CA ASP A 817 57.49 31.13 -32.98
C ASP A 817 57.87 29.68 -32.65
N GLU A 818 58.98 29.49 -31.91
CA GLU A 818 59.45 28.17 -31.46
C GLU A 818 58.45 27.44 -30.53
N ALA A 819 57.56 28.19 -29.88
CA ALA A 819 56.49 27.65 -29.03
C ALA A 819 55.22 27.29 -29.83
N ASP A 820 55.26 27.31 -31.17
CA ASP A 820 54.13 27.08 -32.08
C ASP A 820 52.99 28.12 -31.91
N SER A 821 53.30 29.27 -31.31
CA SER A 821 52.35 30.38 -31.14
C SER A 821 52.35 31.26 -32.39
N ILE A 822 51.15 31.58 -32.90
CA ILE A 822 51.00 32.45 -34.08
C ILE A 822 51.42 33.87 -33.72
N VAL A 823 52.57 34.31 -34.23
CA VAL A 823 53.06 35.69 -34.07
C VAL A 823 52.53 36.62 -35.16
N TRP A 824 52.13 36.06 -36.30
CA TRP A 824 51.51 36.82 -37.38
C TRP A 824 50.66 35.93 -38.28
N THR A 825 49.54 36.45 -38.77
CA THR A 825 48.68 35.75 -39.71
C THR A 825 48.10 36.71 -40.74
N ASP A 826 47.94 36.23 -41.96
CA ASP A 826 47.22 36.94 -43.01
C ASP A 826 46.39 35.96 -43.85
N GLU A 827 45.08 36.17 -43.86
CA GLU A 827 44.13 35.38 -44.64
C GLU A 827 43.31 36.32 -45.52
N ARG A 828 43.42 36.18 -46.85
CA ARG A 828 42.70 37.04 -47.80
C ARG A 828 42.23 36.26 -49.02
N THR A 829 41.11 36.71 -49.57
CA THR A 829 40.70 36.33 -50.94
C THR A 829 41.53 37.16 -51.91
N SER A 830 42.63 36.59 -52.37
CA SER A 830 43.60 37.24 -53.24
C SER A 830 44.32 36.23 -54.13
N MET A 831 44.54 36.64 -55.39
CA MET A 831 45.38 35.91 -56.34
C MET A 831 46.87 36.29 -56.21
N ASN A 832 47.21 37.27 -55.37
CA ASN A 832 48.60 37.65 -55.12
C ASN A 832 49.36 36.48 -54.50
N LYS A 833 50.63 36.35 -54.87
CA LYS A 833 51.51 35.26 -54.44
C LYS A 833 52.70 35.74 -53.62
N ALA A 834 52.53 36.89 -52.98
CA ALA A 834 53.49 37.49 -52.08
C ALA A 834 52.79 38.34 -51.02
N VAL A 835 53.30 38.30 -49.79
CA VAL A 835 52.88 39.19 -48.70
C VAL A 835 54.02 39.45 -47.71
N THR A 836 54.08 40.66 -47.16
CA THR A 836 55.03 41.04 -46.12
C THR A 836 54.47 40.74 -44.74
N ALA A 837 55.21 39.96 -43.95
CA ALA A 837 54.90 39.64 -42.57
C ALA A 837 55.32 40.81 -41.67
N ASN A 838 54.41 41.77 -41.46
CA ASN A 838 54.63 42.96 -40.64
C ASN A 838 54.51 42.64 -39.14
N ALA A 839 55.26 41.64 -38.69
CA ALA A 839 55.18 41.10 -37.34
C ALA A 839 56.17 41.76 -36.36
N GLY A 840 57.24 42.38 -36.87
CA GLY A 840 58.40 42.70 -36.07
C GLY A 840 58.96 41.42 -35.45
N LEU A 841 59.48 40.51 -36.28
CA LEU A 841 60.09 39.28 -35.80
C LEU A 841 61.35 39.60 -35.00
N GLU A 842 61.49 38.98 -33.84
CA GLU A 842 62.59 39.21 -32.91
C GLU A 842 63.92 38.69 -33.48
N ASN A 843 65.00 39.33 -33.05
CA ASN A 843 66.34 38.99 -33.50
C ASN A 843 66.84 37.70 -32.86
N GLU A 844 67.58 36.89 -33.63
CA GLU A 844 68.18 35.62 -33.21
C GLU A 844 67.17 34.51 -32.83
N GLU A 845 65.94 34.62 -33.33
CA GLU A 845 64.84 33.69 -33.02
C GLU A 845 64.41 32.82 -34.20
N ASN A 846 63.92 31.61 -33.89
CA ASN A 846 63.42 30.65 -34.88
C ASN A 846 61.91 30.82 -35.11
N TYR A 847 61.50 30.75 -36.38
CA TYR A 847 60.11 30.84 -36.78
C TYR A 847 59.71 29.74 -37.77
N SER A 848 58.45 29.33 -37.72
CA SER A 848 57.81 28.48 -38.73
C SER A 848 56.86 29.30 -39.60
N ILE A 849 56.94 29.14 -40.92
CA ILE A 849 56.08 29.81 -41.90
C ILE A 849 55.20 28.76 -42.57
N GLU A 850 53.89 28.85 -42.34
CA GLU A 850 52.87 27.93 -42.87
C GLU A 850 51.99 28.61 -43.91
N LEU A 851 51.95 28.08 -45.13
CA LEU A 851 51.17 28.62 -46.24
C LEU A 851 50.14 27.62 -46.76
N SER A 852 48.86 28.01 -46.81
CA SER A 852 47.78 27.28 -47.47
C SER A 852 47.09 28.14 -48.53
N ILE A 853 46.53 27.52 -49.58
CA ILE A 853 45.72 28.22 -50.59
C ILE A 853 44.28 27.72 -50.60
N LYS A 854 43.35 28.61 -50.93
CA LYS A 854 41.94 28.30 -51.20
C LYS A 854 41.70 28.30 -52.70
N ASN A 855 40.86 27.39 -53.20
CA ASN A 855 40.48 27.35 -54.62
C ASN A 855 39.05 27.85 -54.90
N SER A 856 38.63 27.77 -56.17
CA SER A 856 37.29 28.14 -56.61
C SER A 856 36.18 27.30 -55.98
N ASP A 857 36.49 26.06 -55.57
CA ASP A 857 35.57 25.18 -54.86
C ASP A 857 35.43 25.56 -53.37
N GLY A 858 36.17 26.58 -52.91
CA GLY A 858 36.15 27.01 -51.51
C GLY A 858 36.94 26.11 -50.55
N LEU A 859 37.70 25.13 -51.07
CA LEU A 859 38.50 24.19 -50.28
C LEU A 859 39.93 24.70 -50.09
N TRP A 860 40.48 24.45 -48.89
CA TRP A 860 41.87 24.74 -48.53
C TRP A 860 42.80 23.58 -48.89
N SER A 861 44.00 23.90 -49.39
CA SER A 861 45.07 22.94 -49.61
C SER A 861 45.65 22.42 -48.30
N ASP A 862 46.49 21.39 -48.39
CA ASP A 862 47.46 21.14 -47.31
C ASP A 862 48.45 22.30 -47.19
N PRO A 863 48.98 22.59 -45.98
CA PRO A 863 49.93 23.67 -45.78
C PRO A 863 51.35 23.27 -46.23
N HIS A 864 52.07 24.21 -46.84
CA HIS A 864 53.51 24.13 -46.98
C HIS A 864 54.18 24.83 -45.80
N VAL A 865 55.04 24.12 -45.08
CA VAL A 865 55.69 24.59 -43.85
C VAL A 865 57.20 24.65 -44.04
N ILE A 866 57.82 25.78 -43.68
CA ILE A 866 59.28 25.92 -43.59
C ILE A 866 59.68 26.55 -42.26
N ASN A 867 60.80 26.13 -41.68
CA ASN A 867 61.38 26.79 -40.51
C ASN A 867 62.56 27.68 -40.93
N VAL A 868 62.69 28.86 -40.33
CA VAL A 868 63.69 29.89 -40.64
C VAL A 868 64.26 30.51 -39.35
N LEU A 869 65.46 31.07 -39.43
CA LEU A 869 66.09 31.86 -38.36
C LEU A 869 66.03 33.35 -38.72
N VAL A 870 65.50 34.21 -37.87
CA VAL A 870 65.58 35.67 -38.05
C VAL A 870 66.83 36.18 -37.35
N SER A 871 67.73 36.86 -38.06
CA SER A 871 68.99 37.37 -37.51
C SER A 871 69.47 38.62 -38.23
N TYR A 872 69.50 39.76 -37.53
CA TYR A 872 69.86 41.10 -37.98
C TYR A 872 70.66 41.88 -36.91
N THR A 873 71.23 43.04 -37.27
CA THR A 873 71.93 43.92 -36.31
C THR A 873 71.01 45.07 -35.84
N PRO A 874 70.58 45.13 -34.57
CA PRO A 874 69.72 46.19 -34.03
C PRO A 874 70.47 47.50 -33.72
N PRO A 875 69.78 48.66 -33.54
CA PRO A 875 70.39 49.91 -33.08
C PRO A 875 70.94 49.82 -31.65
N ALA A 876 71.84 50.73 -31.29
CA ALA A 876 72.37 50.85 -29.94
C ALA A 876 71.26 51.13 -28.91
N VAL A 877 71.34 50.51 -27.72
CA VAL A 877 70.28 50.56 -26.69
C VAL A 877 70.18 51.96 -26.06
N PRO A 878 69.01 52.65 -26.09
CA PRO A 878 68.84 53.95 -25.44
C PRO A 878 68.71 53.84 -23.92
N THR A 879 69.04 54.91 -23.21
CA THR A 879 68.85 55.06 -21.75
C THR A 879 67.74 56.04 -21.42
N LEU A 880 67.09 55.85 -20.26
CA LEU A 880 65.97 56.66 -19.79
C LEU A 880 66.26 57.27 -18.41
N SER A 881 65.91 58.54 -18.23
CA SER A 881 65.71 59.15 -16.91
C SER A 881 64.28 59.66 -16.78
N ILE A 882 63.71 59.56 -15.58
CA ILE A 882 62.31 59.89 -15.31
C ILE A 882 62.20 60.73 -14.04
N SER A 883 61.23 61.65 -14.00
CA SER A 883 60.93 62.46 -12.81
C SER A 883 59.44 62.76 -12.68
N GLY A 884 58.85 62.49 -11.51
CA GLY A 884 57.45 62.80 -11.20
C GLY A 884 57.25 64.20 -10.61
N ASN A 885 56.16 64.87 -10.99
CA ASN A 885 55.73 66.15 -10.41
C ASN A 885 54.26 66.06 -9.97
N GLY A 886 54.04 65.91 -8.65
CA GLY A 886 52.70 65.80 -8.06
C GLY A 886 51.86 67.08 -8.17
N TYR A 887 52.48 68.26 -8.20
CA TYR A 887 51.77 69.54 -8.36
C TYR A 887 51.26 69.75 -9.78
N ALA A 888 52.00 69.27 -10.79
CA ALA A 888 51.58 69.33 -12.19
C ALA A 888 50.78 68.10 -12.63
N ALA A 889 50.62 67.10 -11.74
CA ALA A 889 49.99 65.82 -12.05
C ALA A 889 50.62 65.05 -13.24
N THR A 890 51.94 65.18 -13.44
CA THR A 890 52.68 64.64 -14.60
C THR A 890 53.91 63.82 -14.22
N ILE A 891 54.32 62.89 -15.11
CA ILE A 891 55.63 62.24 -15.08
C ILE A 891 56.39 62.58 -16.37
N GLN A 892 57.62 63.10 -16.25
CA GLN A 892 58.45 63.46 -17.41
C GLN A 892 59.55 62.43 -17.65
N LEU A 893 59.72 61.99 -18.89
CA LEU A 893 60.73 61.07 -19.38
C LEU A 893 61.73 61.81 -20.28
N GLN A 894 63.01 61.54 -20.10
CA GLN A 894 64.10 62.01 -20.96
C GLN A 894 64.82 60.80 -21.58
N ILE A 895 64.94 60.79 -22.91
CA ILE A 895 65.60 59.71 -23.66
C ILE A 895 67.02 60.16 -24.02
N THR A 896 68.00 59.28 -23.87
CA THR A 896 69.37 59.50 -24.35
C THR A 896 69.82 58.33 -25.23
N ASN A 897 70.26 58.62 -26.45
CA ASN A 897 70.75 57.65 -27.41
C ASN A 897 72.28 57.68 -27.46
N PRO A 898 72.96 56.53 -27.29
CA PRO A 898 74.38 56.43 -27.57
C PRO A 898 74.68 56.53 -29.08
N ASP A 899 75.90 56.94 -29.44
CA ASP A 899 76.37 56.90 -30.83
C ASP A 899 76.48 55.44 -31.31
N PRO A 900 76.03 55.10 -32.53
CA PRO A 900 76.11 53.74 -33.05
C PRO A 900 77.57 53.29 -33.27
N VAL A 901 77.86 52.03 -32.98
CA VAL A 901 79.17 51.42 -33.14
C VAL A 901 79.14 50.31 -34.21
N GLY A 902 80.14 50.27 -35.08
CA GLY A 902 80.28 49.20 -36.07
C GLY A 902 79.15 49.18 -37.10
N THR A 903 78.35 48.11 -37.10
CA THR A 903 77.23 47.91 -38.02
C THR A 903 75.88 48.33 -37.43
N GLU A 904 75.87 48.93 -36.24
CA GLU A 904 74.64 49.42 -35.62
C GLU A 904 74.01 50.56 -36.45
N PRO A 905 72.71 50.50 -36.75
CA PRO A 905 71.99 51.55 -37.46
C PRO A 905 71.75 52.79 -36.58
N TYR A 906 71.61 53.96 -37.21
CA TYR A 906 71.21 55.19 -36.51
C TYR A 906 69.75 55.12 -36.08
N VAL A 907 69.45 55.49 -34.83
CA VAL A 907 68.08 55.63 -34.32
C VAL A 907 67.38 56.81 -35.00
N THR A 908 66.18 56.58 -35.52
CA THR A 908 65.35 57.57 -36.21
C THR A 908 64.29 58.17 -35.27
N HIS A 909 63.67 57.34 -34.45
CA HIS A 909 62.61 57.73 -33.52
C HIS A 909 62.41 56.66 -32.43
N HIS A 910 61.59 56.99 -31.43
CA HIS A 910 61.22 56.10 -30.33
C HIS A 910 59.72 56.01 -30.16
N ASN A 911 59.26 54.87 -29.68
CA ASN A 911 57.91 54.73 -29.13
C ASN A 911 58.01 54.52 -27.61
N VAL A 912 57.17 55.21 -26.85
CA VAL A 912 57.16 55.16 -25.38
C VAL A 912 56.05 54.23 -24.93
N PHE A 913 56.41 53.29 -24.06
CA PHE A 913 55.48 52.34 -23.49
C PHE A 913 55.40 52.51 -21.99
N ARG A 914 54.21 52.33 -21.43
CA ARG A 914 53.92 52.39 -20.00
C ARG A 914 53.05 51.22 -19.58
N ARG A 915 53.24 50.76 -18.35
CA ARG A 915 52.27 49.94 -17.64
C ARG A 915 52.20 50.34 -16.18
N LYS A 916 51.11 50.02 -15.48
CA LYS A 916 51.12 50.08 -14.03
C LYS A 916 51.97 48.94 -13.47
N SER A 917 52.73 49.19 -12.42
CA SER A 917 53.57 48.16 -11.80
C SER A 917 52.73 46.94 -11.39
N GLY A 918 53.11 45.76 -11.87
CA GLY A 918 52.38 44.50 -11.66
C GLY A 918 51.45 44.09 -12.81
N GLU A 919 51.18 44.95 -13.79
CA GLU A 919 50.44 44.57 -15.01
C GLU A 919 51.35 43.85 -16.02
N ALA A 920 50.78 42.92 -16.78
CA ALA A 920 51.52 42.17 -17.81
C ALA A 920 51.68 42.99 -19.10
N SER A 921 50.60 43.65 -19.53
CA SER A 921 50.52 44.37 -20.80
C SER A 921 51.15 45.76 -20.71
N TRP A 922 51.78 46.18 -21.80
CA TRP A 922 52.33 47.52 -21.98
C TRP A 922 51.46 48.30 -22.95
N THR A 923 51.15 49.55 -22.60
CA THR A 923 50.41 50.50 -23.44
C THR A 923 51.39 51.46 -24.10
N ARG A 924 51.31 51.66 -25.42
CA ARG A 924 52.06 52.67 -26.15
C ARG A 924 51.40 54.03 -25.94
N ILE A 925 52.10 54.93 -25.27
CA ILE A 925 51.58 56.26 -24.89
C ILE A 925 52.23 57.39 -25.70
N ALA A 926 53.23 57.08 -26.52
CA ALA A 926 53.79 58.02 -27.48
C ALA A 926 54.37 57.28 -28.69
N ASN A 927 54.18 57.86 -29.87
CA ASN A 927 54.76 57.40 -31.12
C ASN A 927 55.73 58.47 -31.67
N ALA A 928 56.77 58.03 -32.37
CA ALA A 928 57.69 58.90 -33.10
C ALA A 928 58.39 59.99 -32.25
N VAL A 929 58.73 59.70 -30.99
CA VAL A 929 59.49 60.62 -30.13
C VAL A 929 60.89 60.84 -30.72
N PRO A 930 61.31 62.10 -30.95
CA PRO A 930 62.60 62.40 -31.56
C PRO A 930 63.79 61.85 -30.79
N LEU A 931 64.91 61.72 -31.49
CA LEU A 931 66.21 61.37 -30.92
C LEU A 931 66.64 62.34 -29.81
N ASN A 932 67.07 61.79 -28.69
CA ASN A 932 67.37 62.51 -27.45
C ASN A 932 66.21 63.38 -26.94
N GLY A 933 64.97 63.04 -27.32
CA GLY A 933 63.76 63.77 -26.97
C GLY A 933 63.28 63.53 -25.54
N SER A 934 62.21 64.23 -25.19
CA SER A 934 61.49 64.08 -23.92
C SER A 934 60.01 63.82 -24.17
N PHE A 935 59.35 63.17 -23.21
CA PHE A 935 57.91 62.93 -23.24
C PHE A 935 57.32 63.15 -21.85
N THR A 936 56.15 63.80 -21.77
CA THR A 936 55.45 64.06 -20.51
C THR A 936 54.15 63.28 -20.48
N ASP A 937 54.02 62.35 -19.54
CA ASP A 937 52.78 61.61 -19.28
C ASP A 937 51.89 62.41 -18.31
N TYR A 938 50.75 62.88 -18.80
CA TYR A 938 49.75 63.64 -18.05
C TYR A 938 48.69 62.77 -17.38
N THR A 939 48.69 61.48 -17.62
CA THR A 939 47.63 60.57 -17.18
C THR A 939 47.90 59.71 -15.91
N PRO A 940 49.07 59.73 -15.22
CA PRO A 940 49.28 58.88 -14.04
C PRO A 940 48.28 59.17 -12.90
N GLY A 941 47.87 58.12 -12.20
CA GLY A 941 47.01 58.21 -11.01
C GLY A 941 47.78 58.51 -9.71
N HIS A 942 47.06 58.97 -8.68
CA HIS A 942 47.61 59.23 -7.34
C HIS A 942 48.15 57.97 -6.67
N ASP A 943 49.39 58.04 -6.18
CA ASP A 943 50.10 56.98 -5.45
C ASP A 943 50.14 55.63 -6.21
N GLN A 944 50.21 55.73 -7.54
CA GLN A 944 50.34 54.57 -8.43
C GLN A 944 51.72 54.58 -9.07
N THR A 945 52.46 53.47 -8.91
CA THR A 945 53.75 53.27 -9.58
C THR A 945 53.52 52.82 -11.02
N TYR A 946 54.07 53.57 -11.96
CA TYR A 946 54.11 53.22 -13.38
C TYR A 946 55.53 52.86 -13.80
N GLN A 947 55.63 51.87 -14.68
CA GLN A 947 56.86 51.44 -15.31
C GLN A 947 56.87 51.93 -16.76
N TYR A 948 58.03 52.32 -17.27
CA TYR A 948 58.21 52.84 -18.62
C TYR A 948 59.42 52.20 -19.31
N TYR A 949 59.32 51.96 -20.62
CA TYR A 949 60.46 51.70 -21.50
C TYR A 949 60.25 52.39 -22.85
N VAL A 950 61.31 52.52 -23.63
CA VAL A 950 61.22 53.02 -25.01
C VAL A 950 61.73 51.99 -26.00
N LYS A 951 61.06 51.89 -27.14
CA LYS A 951 61.49 51.10 -28.30
C LYS A 951 62.12 52.04 -29.32
N ALA A 952 63.41 51.89 -29.58
CA ALA A 952 64.15 52.68 -30.57
C ALA A 952 64.15 51.98 -31.93
N TYR A 953 63.90 52.75 -33.00
CA TYR A 953 63.86 52.25 -34.37
C TYR A 953 65.05 52.75 -35.19
N GLY A 954 65.85 51.82 -35.72
CA GLY A 954 66.98 52.09 -36.59
C GLY A 954 66.56 52.45 -38.02
N ASN A 955 67.43 53.16 -38.74
CA ASN A 955 67.23 53.50 -40.15
C ASN A 955 67.28 52.30 -41.13
N ASN A 956 67.59 51.10 -40.63
CA ASN A 956 67.53 49.83 -41.35
C ASN A 956 66.27 49.00 -41.01
N GLU A 957 65.25 49.64 -40.41
CA GLU A 957 63.98 49.01 -40.00
C GLU A 957 64.10 47.96 -38.87
N THR A 958 65.26 47.86 -38.22
CA THR A 958 65.44 47.05 -36.99
C THR A 958 65.17 47.90 -35.75
N TYR A 959 65.03 47.25 -34.58
CA TYR A 959 64.71 47.95 -33.33
C TYR A 959 65.38 47.32 -32.11
N CYS A 960 65.43 48.07 -31.01
CA CYS A 960 65.80 47.56 -29.68
C CYS A 960 64.98 48.27 -28.59
N ASN A 961 64.86 47.63 -27.41
CA ASN A 961 64.16 48.19 -26.25
C ASN A 961 65.17 48.72 -25.22
N SER A 962 64.84 49.83 -24.55
CA SER A 962 65.58 50.30 -23.37
C SER A 962 65.35 49.38 -22.16
N GLY A 963 66.16 49.57 -21.11
CA GLY A 963 65.79 49.11 -19.77
C GLY A 963 64.52 49.80 -19.26
N THR A 964 63.85 49.18 -18.28
CA THR A 964 62.64 49.73 -17.64
C THR A 964 62.99 50.68 -16.49
N VAL A 965 62.33 51.84 -16.42
CA VAL A 965 62.37 52.78 -15.29
C VAL A 965 60.99 52.87 -14.62
N SER A 966 60.91 53.30 -13.36
CA SER A 966 59.64 53.38 -12.62
C SER A 966 59.51 54.68 -11.83
N GLU A 967 58.30 55.23 -11.73
CA GLU A 967 58.02 56.47 -10.99
C GLU A 967 56.54 56.52 -10.52
N SER A 968 56.24 57.33 -9.50
CA SER A 968 54.88 57.59 -9.01
C SER A 968 54.66 59.06 -8.66
N ILE A 969 53.41 59.52 -8.64
CA ILE A 969 53.05 60.90 -8.26
C ILE A 969 51.94 60.93 -7.20
N ASN A 970 51.96 61.96 -6.36
CA ASN A 970 50.92 62.23 -5.38
C ASN A 970 50.06 63.42 -5.84
N LEU A 971 48.81 63.16 -6.21
CA LEU A 971 47.85 64.20 -6.59
C LEU A 971 47.21 64.87 -5.37
N GLN A 972 46.88 66.15 -5.50
CA GLN A 972 46.00 66.90 -4.59
C GLN A 972 44.62 67.05 -5.24
N SER A 973 43.55 67.08 -4.44
CA SER A 973 42.15 67.28 -4.86
C SER A 973 41.66 66.45 -6.07
N ILE A 974 41.09 67.09 -7.10
CA ILE A 974 40.43 66.45 -8.26
C ILE A 974 41.01 67.06 -9.54
N TRP A 975 41.31 66.23 -10.52
CA TRP A 975 41.84 66.63 -11.82
C TRP A 975 40.95 66.07 -12.93
N LEU A 976 40.61 66.93 -13.88
CA LEU A 976 39.91 66.56 -15.11
C LEU A 976 40.75 66.99 -16.31
N MET A 977 40.76 66.16 -17.35
CA MET A 977 41.33 66.52 -18.65
C MET A 977 40.61 65.76 -19.76
N ASP A 978 40.67 66.27 -20.97
CA ASP A 978 40.55 65.48 -22.18
C ASP A 978 41.90 64.76 -22.41
N PRO A 979 41.95 63.41 -22.44
CA PRO A 979 43.19 62.67 -22.60
C PRO A 979 43.91 62.92 -23.94
N ASP A 980 43.19 63.33 -24.98
CA ASP A 980 43.75 63.62 -26.30
C ASP A 980 44.24 65.08 -26.45
N ASP A 981 43.97 65.94 -25.46
CA ASP A 981 44.46 67.31 -25.40
C ASP A 981 45.12 67.59 -24.05
N THR A 982 46.45 67.46 -24.02
CA THR A 982 47.26 67.70 -22.82
C THR A 982 47.11 69.10 -22.24
N GLY A 983 46.69 70.09 -23.04
CA GLY A 983 46.46 71.47 -22.58
C GLY A 983 45.15 71.65 -21.80
N SER A 984 44.26 70.66 -21.82
CA SER A 984 42.96 70.70 -21.14
C SER A 984 43.02 70.32 -19.65
N LEU A 985 44.19 69.91 -19.15
CA LEU A 985 44.35 69.47 -17.77
C LEU A 985 44.04 70.60 -16.79
N TYR A 986 43.03 70.38 -15.95
CA TYR A 986 42.57 71.36 -14.98
C TYR A 986 42.45 70.76 -13.57
N HIS A 987 42.81 71.57 -12.57
CA HIS A 987 42.82 71.20 -11.15
C HIS A 987 41.66 71.87 -10.41
N PHE A 988 40.78 71.06 -9.82
CA PHE A 988 39.67 71.53 -8.99
C PHE A 988 40.04 71.37 -7.51
N GLU A 989 40.35 72.47 -6.85
CA GLU A 989 40.89 72.48 -5.48
C GLU A 989 39.81 72.17 -4.42
N TYR A 990 38.60 72.72 -4.57
CA TYR A 990 37.52 72.67 -3.57
C TYR A 990 36.36 71.75 -3.99
N PHE A 991 35.88 70.94 -3.05
CA PHE A 991 34.79 69.97 -3.23
C PHE A 991 34.20 69.56 -1.87
N GLU A 992 32.94 69.10 -1.85
CA GLU A 992 32.31 68.70 -0.59
C GLU A 992 33.00 67.49 0.07
N PRO A 993 33.08 67.41 1.41
CA PRO A 993 33.64 66.26 2.12
C PRO A 993 32.79 65.00 1.94
N GLY A 994 33.06 64.24 0.88
CA GLY A 994 32.36 63.00 0.58
C GLY A 994 32.39 62.72 -0.92
N ARG A 995 32.65 61.46 -1.29
CA ARG A 995 32.61 60.99 -2.67
C ARG A 995 31.90 59.65 -2.67
N SER A 996 30.85 59.47 -3.46
CA SER A 996 30.26 58.14 -3.65
C SER A 996 30.84 57.49 -4.92
N ALA A 997 31.01 56.17 -4.86
CA ALA A 997 31.34 55.35 -6.01
C ALA A 997 30.26 54.27 -6.10
N GLU A 998 29.56 54.23 -7.22
CA GLU A 998 28.51 53.24 -7.47
C GLU A 998 29.00 52.25 -8.54
N ARG A 999 28.70 50.97 -8.31
CA ARG A 999 28.90 49.89 -9.27
C ARG A 999 27.56 49.21 -9.49
N MET A 1000 27.08 49.20 -10.72
CA MET A 1000 25.87 48.49 -11.10
C MET A 1000 26.26 47.24 -11.89
N LEU A 1001 25.84 46.09 -11.37
CA LEU A 1001 25.95 44.79 -12.04
C LEU A 1001 24.60 44.51 -12.69
N SER A 1002 24.60 44.29 -14.00
CA SER A 1002 23.38 43.95 -14.73
C SER A 1002 23.17 42.44 -14.72
N GLY A 1003 21.93 41.96 -14.58
CA GLY A 1003 21.60 40.53 -14.64
C GLY A 1003 20.09 40.29 -14.79
N GLN A 1004 19.71 39.07 -15.14
CA GLN A 1004 18.31 38.62 -15.23
C GLN A 1004 18.03 37.53 -14.20
N VAL A 1005 16.78 37.45 -13.75
CA VAL A 1005 16.31 36.44 -12.79
C VAL A 1005 15.20 35.62 -13.45
N THR A 1006 15.43 34.31 -13.61
CA THR A 1006 14.52 33.41 -14.31
C THR A 1006 14.01 32.33 -13.36
N ALA A 1007 12.69 32.11 -13.33
CA ALA A 1007 12.07 31.01 -12.60
C ALA A 1007 11.99 29.76 -13.50
N PHE A 1008 12.39 28.61 -12.97
CA PHE A 1008 12.33 27.32 -13.65
C PHE A 1008 11.44 26.38 -12.85
N GLU A 1009 10.56 25.65 -13.53
CA GLU A 1009 9.73 24.62 -12.92
C GLU A 1009 10.61 23.53 -12.29
N GLY A 1010 10.30 23.10 -11.07
CA GLY A 1010 11.12 22.17 -10.29
C GLY A 1010 12.17 22.80 -9.36
N ARG A 1011 12.25 24.14 -9.26
CA ARG A 1011 13.13 24.83 -8.29
C ARG A 1011 12.34 25.75 -7.34
N ALA A 1012 12.69 25.73 -6.05
CA ALA A 1012 12.03 26.53 -5.02
C ALA A 1012 12.34 28.05 -5.09
N HIS A 1013 13.43 28.44 -5.74
CA HIS A 1013 13.86 29.83 -5.90
C HIS A 1013 14.38 30.10 -7.33
N PRO A 1014 14.22 31.32 -7.88
CA PRO A 1014 14.67 31.64 -9.22
C PRO A 1014 16.20 31.77 -9.31
N MET A 1015 16.75 31.61 -10.51
CA MET A 1015 18.19 31.68 -10.77
C MET A 1015 18.58 33.03 -11.37
N ALA A 1016 19.67 33.64 -10.90
CA ALA A 1016 20.21 34.90 -11.42
C ALA A 1016 21.36 34.65 -12.42
N GLU A 1017 21.29 35.29 -13.59
CA GLU A 1017 22.34 35.30 -14.62
C GLU A 1017 22.87 36.72 -14.79
N PHE A 1018 24.14 36.94 -14.46
CA PHE A 1018 24.78 38.26 -14.52
C PHE A 1018 25.41 38.51 -15.89
N SER A 1019 25.18 39.70 -16.45
CA SER A 1019 25.87 40.19 -17.64
C SER A 1019 27.32 40.57 -17.29
N PRO A 1020 28.30 40.32 -18.18
CA PRO A 1020 29.67 40.80 -17.99
C PRO A 1020 29.79 42.33 -18.08
N ARG A 1021 28.73 43.03 -18.51
CA ARG A 1021 28.72 44.50 -18.60
C ARG A 1021 28.53 45.10 -17.21
N GLN A 1022 29.53 45.86 -16.76
CA GLN A 1022 29.51 46.60 -15.50
C GLN A 1022 29.46 48.10 -15.78
N GLN A 1023 28.63 48.83 -15.03
CA GLN A 1023 28.66 50.29 -15.02
C GLN A 1023 29.30 50.76 -13.71
N SER A 1024 30.31 51.62 -13.80
CA SER A 1024 30.95 52.26 -12.66
C SER A 1024 30.81 53.78 -12.80
N LYS A 1025 30.42 54.47 -11.72
CA LYS A 1025 30.36 55.93 -11.71
C LYS A 1025 30.89 56.52 -10.41
N VAL A 1026 31.42 57.74 -10.50
CA VAL A 1026 31.84 58.55 -9.35
C VAL A 1026 30.98 59.79 -9.29
N ILE A 1027 30.42 60.07 -8.12
CA ILE A 1027 29.67 61.29 -7.86
C ILE A 1027 30.47 62.14 -6.88
N VAL A 1028 30.70 63.40 -7.25
CA VAL A 1028 31.32 64.40 -6.38
C VAL A 1028 30.68 65.75 -6.61
N VAL A 1029 30.53 66.55 -5.56
CA VAL A 1029 30.06 67.93 -5.65
C VAL A 1029 31.29 68.83 -5.64
N LEU A 1030 31.62 69.41 -6.79
CA LEU A 1030 32.63 70.45 -6.88
C LEU A 1030 32.08 71.71 -6.23
N GLN A 1031 32.91 72.35 -5.40
CA GLN A 1031 32.61 73.66 -4.84
C GLN A 1031 33.44 74.65 -5.66
N ILE A 1032 32.78 75.52 -6.41
CA ILE A 1032 33.44 76.52 -7.26
C ILE A 1032 33.30 77.90 -6.62
N GLU A 1033 34.41 78.58 -6.40
CA GLU A 1033 34.44 79.92 -5.81
C GLU A 1033 33.84 80.96 -6.79
N ARG A 1034 33.10 81.93 -6.26
CA ARG A 1034 32.56 83.05 -7.06
C ARG A 1034 33.72 83.82 -7.71
N GLU A 1035 33.62 84.08 -9.01
CA GLU A 1035 34.66 84.76 -9.82
C GLU A 1035 35.96 83.94 -10.03
N SER A 1036 35.99 82.63 -9.78
CA SER A 1036 37.07 81.75 -10.26
C SER A 1036 36.87 81.31 -11.71
N ASP A 1037 37.97 80.94 -12.38
CA ASP A 1037 37.95 80.40 -13.75
C ASP A 1037 37.48 78.92 -13.79
N ASP A 1038 37.20 78.30 -12.64
CA ASP A 1038 36.94 76.85 -12.55
C ASP A 1038 35.63 76.45 -13.22
N LEU A 1039 34.58 77.28 -13.11
CA LEU A 1039 33.29 76.99 -13.74
C LEU A 1039 33.42 77.05 -15.27
N GLU A 1040 34.13 78.06 -15.78
CA GLU A 1040 34.42 78.19 -17.20
C GLU A 1040 35.28 77.04 -17.71
N ALA A 1041 36.31 76.63 -16.95
CA ALA A 1041 37.13 75.46 -17.28
C ALA A 1041 36.30 74.16 -17.34
N LEU A 1042 35.37 73.96 -16.40
CA LEU A 1042 34.47 72.82 -16.39
C LEU A 1042 33.51 72.84 -17.58
N HIS A 1043 32.91 74.00 -17.91
CA HIS A 1043 32.10 74.16 -19.12
C HIS A 1043 32.89 73.87 -20.39
N ASN A 1044 34.13 74.38 -20.47
CA ASN A 1044 35.02 74.15 -21.61
C ASN A 1044 35.34 72.66 -21.77
N LEU A 1045 35.58 71.93 -20.69
CA LEU A 1045 35.77 70.47 -20.74
C LEU A 1045 34.52 69.73 -21.23
N LEU A 1046 33.33 70.07 -20.71
CA LEU A 1046 32.09 69.39 -21.11
C LEU A 1046 31.64 69.73 -22.54
N SER A 1047 31.89 70.95 -23.01
CA SER A 1047 31.50 71.40 -24.36
C SER A 1047 32.22 70.62 -25.49
N ARG A 1048 33.33 69.96 -25.18
CA ARG A 1048 34.08 69.10 -26.12
C ARG A 1048 33.33 67.83 -26.49
N GLN A 1049 32.44 67.36 -25.61
CA GLN A 1049 31.69 66.10 -25.79
C GLN A 1049 32.61 64.88 -26.04
N THR A 1050 33.82 64.91 -25.50
CA THR A 1050 34.82 63.84 -25.57
C THR A 1050 34.82 62.99 -24.31
N THR A 1051 35.51 61.84 -24.35
CA THR A 1051 35.82 61.08 -23.15
C THR A 1051 36.83 61.86 -22.33
N LEU A 1052 36.55 62.09 -21.05
CA LEU A 1052 37.43 62.77 -20.12
C LEU A 1052 38.19 61.75 -19.25
N LEU A 1053 39.30 62.19 -18.67
CA LEU A 1053 40.04 61.48 -17.63
C LEU A 1053 39.81 62.17 -16.28
N TYR A 1054 39.16 61.46 -15.36
CA TYR A 1054 39.02 61.86 -13.95
C TYR A 1054 40.12 61.22 -13.11
N ARG A 1055 40.80 62.05 -12.31
CA ARG A 1055 41.80 61.60 -11.33
C ARG A 1055 41.60 62.31 -10.00
N ASP A 1056 41.95 61.64 -8.90
CA ASP A 1056 41.86 62.27 -7.59
C ASP A 1056 42.88 61.79 -6.57
N ALA A 1057 42.97 62.52 -5.44
CA ALA A 1057 43.82 62.21 -4.30
C ALA A 1057 43.41 60.95 -3.49
N ARG A 1058 42.47 60.13 -3.98
CA ARG A 1058 42.07 58.85 -3.38
C ARG A 1058 42.48 57.66 -4.26
N GLY A 1059 43.29 57.91 -5.29
CA GLY A 1059 43.80 56.87 -6.18
C GLY A 1059 42.84 56.50 -7.31
N ARG A 1060 41.71 57.21 -7.48
CA ARG A 1060 40.79 56.94 -8.58
C ARG A 1060 41.36 57.55 -9.86
N ARG A 1061 41.35 56.76 -10.93
CA ARG A 1061 41.74 57.11 -12.30
C ARG A 1061 40.73 56.43 -13.22
N MET A 1062 39.92 57.20 -13.94
CA MET A 1062 38.84 56.65 -14.78
C MET A 1062 38.63 57.50 -16.04
N PHE A 1063 38.43 56.82 -17.16
CA PHE A 1063 37.97 57.43 -18.40
C PHE A 1063 36.45 57.38 -18.45
N GLY A 1064 35.81 58.49 -18.78
CA GLY A 1064 34.37 58.61 -18.61
C GLY A 1064 33.79 59.88 -19.21
N VAL A 1065 32.49 60.03 -19.03
CA VAL A 1065 31.74 61.18 -19.53
C VAL A 1065 30.88 61.77 -18.41
N ILE A 1066 30.58 63.06 -18.53
CA ILE A 1066 29.62 63.77 -17.68
C ILE A 1066 28.45 64.17 -18.59
N PHE A 1067 27.27 63.61 -18.35
CA PHE A 1067 26.08 63.90 -19.17
C PHE A 1067 25.28 65.11 -18.71
N MET A 1068 25.42 65.51 -17.44
CA MET A 1068 24.64 66.57 -16.84
C MET A 1068 25.49 67.39 -15.89
N LEU A 1069 25.30 68.70 -15.92
CA LEU A 1069 25.98 69.67 -15.06
C LEU A 1069 24.95 70.55 -14.35
N PRO A 1070 24.33 70.07 -13.26
CA PRO A 1070 23.50 70.92 -12.42
C PRO A 1070 24.35 71.96 -11.67
N GLU A 1071 23.92 73.22 -11.68
CA GLU A 1071 24.61 74.32 -11.01
C GLU A 1071 23.68 74.94 -9.97
N THR A 1072 24.09 74.91 -8.69
CA THR A 1072 23.34 75.56 -7.61
C THR A 1072 24.16 76.71 -7.05
N GLU A 1073 23.66 77.93 -7.19
CA GLU A 1073 24.31 79.12 -6.62
C GLU A 1073 24.18 79.11 -5.08
N THR A 1074 25.28 79.47 -4.42
CA THR A 1074 25.43 79.62 -2.97
C THR A 1074 26.10 80.95 -2.64
N ASP A 1075 26.15 81.32 -1.35
CA ASP A 1075 26.82 82.54 -0.90
C ASP A 1075 28.33 82.56 -1.22
N TRP A 1076 28.98 81.39 -1.33
CA TRP A 1076 30.42 81.25 -1.63
C TRP A 1076 30.73 81.16 -3.13
N GLY A 1077 29.76 80.75 -3.95
CA GLY A 1077 29.95 80.49 -5.38
C GLY A 1077 28.93 79.47 -5.88
N TYR A 1078 29.37 78.36 -6.47
CA TYR A 1078 28.49 77.32 -7.02
C TYR A 1078 28.80 75.94 -6.44
N ASN A 1079 27.76 75.19 -6.09
CA ASN A 1079 27.84 73.75 -5.88
C ASN A 1079 27.44 73.04 -7.17
N VAL A 1080 28.37 72.25 -7.72
CA VAL A 1080 28.21 71.55 -8.99
C VAL A 1080 28.41 70.05 -8.80
N PRO A 1081 27.32 69.28 -8.61
CA PRO A 1081 27.37 67.82 -8.64
C PRO A 1081 27.80 67.34 -10.02
N ILE A 1082 28.91 66.61 -10.10
CA ILE A 1082 29.31 65.89 -11.29
C ILE A 1082 29.08 64.39 -11.09
N GLU A 1083 28.33 63.78 -12.00
CA GLU A 1083 28.24 62.34 -12.15
C GLU A 1083 29.15 61.90 -13.29
N PHE A 1084 30.29 61.33 -12.94
CA PHE A 1084 31.30 60.86 -13.89
C PHE A 1084 31.10 59.37 -14.15
N ILE A 1085 30.60 59.01 -15.34
CA ILE A 1085 30.29 57.63 -15.72
C ILE A 1085 31.47 57.06 -16.50
N GLN A 1086 32.03 55.94 -16.04
CA GLN A 1086 33.12 55.26 -16.74
C GLN A 1086 32.66 54.74 -18.10
N VAL A 1087 33.44 55.00 -19.15
CA VAL A 1087 33.27 54.43 -20.49
C VAL A 1087 34.52 53.69 -20.91
N ASP A 1088 34.43 52.92 -21.99
CA ASP A 1088 35.60 52.29 -22.60
C ASP A 1088 36.46 53.35 -23.30
N TYR A 1089 37.78 53.24 -23.14
CA TYR A 1089 38.74 54.15 -23.74
C TYR A 1089 40.07 53.42 -23.98
N GLU A 1090 40.55 53.43 -25.22
CA GLU A 1090 41.81 52.83 -25.62
C GLU A 1090 42.93 53.86 -25.54
N GLU A 1091 43.86 53.67 -24.59
CA GLU A 1091 45.01 54.57 -24.41
C GLU A 1091 46.18 54.26 -25.36
N ASP A 1092 46.12 53.17 -26.13
CA ASP A 1092 47.18 52.77 -27.07
C ASP A 1092 47.14 53.67 -28.31
N ILE A 1093 48.19 54.48 -28.51
CA ILE A 1093 48.31 55.44 -29.64
C ILE A 1093 49.04 54.81 -30.80
#